data_AF-A0A1W1Z3H7-F1
#
_entry.id   AF-A0A1W1Z3H7-F1
#
_cell.length_a   1.000
_cell.length_b   1.000
_cell.length_c   1.000
_cell.angle_alpha   90.00
_cell.angle_beta   90.00
_cell.angle_gamma   90.00
#
_symmetry.space_group_name_H-M   'P 1'
#
loop_
_entity.id
_entity.type
_entity.pdbx_description
1 polymer ?
#
loop_
_entity_poly.entity_id
_entity_poly.type
_entity_poly.pdbx_seq_one_letter_code
_entity_poly.pdbx_strand_id
1 'polypeptide(L)'
;MKSHSWCKIWTLVICLMLVCLACAGAAGEAAEDEFTIEGTTLVKYNGPGGEVTVPDGIEKLGTWAFDGARVTKVNLPETLKEIDSFCFFACYELTDITLPASLTNLEYDENGIEKSQIFAFNSSLSEIKVAEGNPNYKSIDGVLFTADGKRLLYYPDGKYNDGEYAIPEGTVELGYSPFSSANLKSISIPSTMEKLDKYDENPFTAILTLEEINVSPDNKKYYSIDGVLYKDNTLISYPASKSGTELAAEVFPEKVTNIALEAFACNRNLVTVEIPEGVEYVGWMSFCSSLSLESVTIPASVKEISAYAFDSCRTLQKVVILNPRVLLPDNSFIEEKYREINKYIIIQDSDQAVLYGYDNSTTQAYAEKWGLKFESLGPAPEEVSANTETEPECEPVDVMAEQEARWAEEYKDFEIKGNTLVKYKGSGGEVTVPYMIEVLGESAFYDSMVTKVNLPRGLKEIRSYCFWNCPELCEITLPASLRNLEYYIDATTGYVPIQAQVFSNNPKLEAINVEEGNPLYKSIDGVLFSADGKTLIYYPDGKKTDLYIIPEGTEELGYTAFSYPEISAIHLPSTLRQLHSDGGDFSGISTLKGVYVSPENQFYYSVDGVLYSRNRKSLIFYPNNREETELKPEDFQKGIINIGAFAFQQDKNLKTVELPEGIEVIDWMAFSWAKSLESVTVPASVGYISGYAFVDCHKLEKLVILNPNVNLPDDNLITENTPWVTLYGYENSTVQAYAEKHNLKFESLGPVPEE
;
A
#
# COMPACT_ATOMS: atom_id res chain seq x y z
N MET A 1 10.89 -78.20 -22.60
CA MET A 1 10.64 -77.92 -24.03
C MET A 1 10.93 -76.45 -24.25
N LYS A 2 12.12 -76.14 -24.79
CA LYS A 2 12.33 -75.43 -26.07
C LYS A 2 11.79 -73.99 -26.04
N SER A 3 12.64 -72.97 -25.81
CA SER A 3 13.52 -72.29 -26.79
C SER A 3 12.72 -71.64 -27.93
N HIS A 4 12.82 -70.34 -28.19
CA HIS A 4 14.04 -69.71 -28.74
C HIS A 4 14.22 -68.27 -28.20
N SER A 5 15.37 -67.92 -27.62
CA SER A 5 16.67 -67.58 -28.27
C SER A 5 16.57 -66.35 -29.18
N TRP A 6 17.11 -65.20 -28.77
CA TRP A 6 18.56 -64.83 -28.70
C TRP A 6 19.08 -64.25 -30.02
N CYS A 7 19.56 -63.00 -29.96
CA CYS A 7 20.95 -62.57 -30.26
C CYS A 7 20.95 -61.09 -30.63
N LYS A 8 21.92 -60.23 -30.30
CA LYS A 8 23.13 -60.14 -29.44
C LYS A 8 23.53 -58.62 -29.61
N ILE A 9 24.28 -57.90 -28.77
CA ILE A 9 25.72 -58.07 -28.51
C ILE A 9 26.19 -57.13 -27.35
N TRP A 10 26.81 -57.73 -26.32
CA TRP A 10 28.03 -57.39 -25.51
C TRP A 10 28.16 -56.00 -24.80
N THR A 11 28.59 -55.84 -23.52
CA THR A 11 29.74 -56.46 -22.80
C THR A 11 29.72 -56.20 -21.26
N LEU A 12 29.95 -57.26 -20.45
CA LEU A 12 30.57 -57.43 -19.08
C LEU A 12 30.17 -56.57 -17.83
N VAL A 13 30.18 -57.01 -16.53
CA VAL A 13 30.23 -58.26 -15.69
C VAL A 13 30.33 -57.80 -14.20
N ILE A 14 29.37 -58.08 -13.29
CA ILE A 14 29.31 -59.06 -12.16
C ILE A 14 30.03 -58.74 -10.79
N CYS A 15 29.24 -58.93 -9.70
CA CYS A 15 29.52 -59.25 -8.26
C CYS A 15 30.03 -58.13 -7.33
N LEU A 16 29.58 -57.98 -6.06
CA LEU A 16 29.23 -58.96 -5.00
C LEU A 16 28.39 -58.28 -3.87
N MET A 17 27.47 -59.01 -3.22
CA MET A 17 26.86 -58.67 -1.92
C MET A 17 27.62 -59.33 -0.76
N LEU A 18 27.63 -58.62 0.39
CA LEU A 18 27.92 -59.02 1.79
C LEU A 18 29.40 -59.07 2.24
N VAL A 19 29.79 -58.17 3.17
CA VAL A 19 30.02 -58.45 4.61
C VAL A 19 30.45 -57.16 5.37
N CYS A 20 29.72 -56.91 6.47
CA CYS A 20 30.05 -56.26 7.77
C CYS A 20 30.68 -54.86 7.90
N LEU A 21 29.93 -54.03 8.65
CA LEU A 21 30.33 -53.22 9.82
C LEU A 21 31.76 -52.65 9.87
N ALA A 22 31.85 -51.36 9.55
CA ALA A 22 32.59 -50.27 10.20
C ALA A 22 32.50 -49.12 9.17
N CYS A 23 31.89 -47.98 9.42
CA CYS A 23 32.17 -47.05 10.51
C CYS A 23 30.90 -46.27 10.86
N ALA A 24 30.64 -46.11 12.15
CA ALA A 24 30.04 -44.88 12.64
C ALA A 24 31.06 -43.74 12.44
N GLY A 25 30.58 -42.56 12.05
CA GLY A 25 31.32 -41.31 12.15
C GLY A 25 31.96 -40.79 10.86
N ALA A 26 31.22 -39.95 10.16
CA ALA A 26 31.63 -38.59 9.79
C ALA A 26 30.42 -37.90 9.14
N ALA A 27 29.97 -36.78 9.71
CA ALA A 27 29.15 -35.83 8.97
C ALA A 27 29.98 -35.42 7.74
N GLY A 28 29.50 -35.74 6.55
CA GLY A 28 30.16 -35.34 5.32
C GLY A 28 29.94 -33.85 5.13
N GLU A 29 31.01 -33.05 5.12
CA GLU A 29 30.95 -31.72 4.51
C GLU A 29 30.44 -31.88 3.07
N ALA A 30 29.38 -31.15 2.73
CA ALA A 30 28.97 -31.00 1.35
C ALA A 30 30.16 -30.41 0.57
N ALA A 31 30.49 -30.99 -0.59
CA ALA A 31 31.58 -30.47 -1.39
C ALA A 31 31.22 -29.08 -1.94
N GLU A 32 32.18 -28.14 -2.02
CA GLU A 32 31.91 -26.75 -2.46
C GLU A 32 31.22 -26.66 -3.83
N ASP A 33 31.35 -27.68 -4.68
CA ASP A 33 30.69 -27.78 -6.00
C ASP A 33 29.19 -28.11 -5.93
N GLU A 34 28.66 -28.45 -4.76
CA GLU A 34 27.22 -28.67 -4.53
C GLU A 34 26.45 -27.35 -4.43
N PHE A 35 27.13 -26.20 -4.28
CA PHE A 35 26.50 -24.90 -4.10
C PHE A 35 26.77 -23.95 -5.26
N THR A 36 25.74 -23.24 -5.71
CA THR A 36 25.88 -22.05 -6.55
C THR A 36 25.86 -20.83 -5.64
N ILE A 37 27.00 -20.14 -5.53
CA ILE A 37 27.21 -19.01 -4.63
C ILE A 37 27.59 -17.77 -5.46
N GLU A 38 26.94 -16.65 -5.17
CA GLU A 38 27.23 -15.34 -5.74
C GLU A 38 27.60 -14.37 -4.60
N GLY A 39 28.88 -14.04 -4.47
CA GLY A 39 29.38 -13.25 -3.34
C GLY A 39 29.17 -13.97 -2.02
N THR A 40 28.36 -13.39 -1.13
CA THR A 40 27.97 -13.98 0.16
C THR A 40 26.56 -14.61 0.15
N THR A 41 25.95 -14.75 -1.03
CA THR A 41 24.61 -15.31 -1.21
C THR A 41 24.68 -16.72 -1.77
N LEU A 42 24.07 -17.68 -1.08
CA LEU A 42 23.81 -19.02 -1.62
C LEU A 42 22.56 -18.96 -2.48
N VAL A 43 22.73 -19.06 -3.79
CA VAL A 43 21.66 -18.95 -4.78
C VAL A 43 20.97 -20.30 -4.98
N LYS A 44 21.72 -21.41 -4.95
CA LYS A 44 21.14 -22.74 -5.17
C LYS A 44 21.98 -23.87 -4.57
N TYR A 45 21.32 -24.86 -3.98
CA TYR A 45 21.87 -26.17 -3.65
C TYR A 45 21.56 -27.17 -4.79
N ASN A 46 22.60 -27.86 -5.27
CA ASN A 46 22.53 -28.85 -6.35
C ASN A 46 23.03 -30.24 -5.91
N GLY A 47 23.30 -30.41 -4.61
CA GLY A 47 23.83 -31.66 -4.08
C GLY A 47 22.78 -32.78 -3.97
N PRO A 48 23.22 -33.99 -3.57
CA PRO A 48 22.39 -35.19 -3.58
C PRO A 48 21.32 -35.27 -2.46
N GLY A 49 21.34 -34.35 -1.49
CA GLY A 49 20.50 -34.38 -0.29
C GLY A 49 21.19 -34.97 0.95
N GLY A 50 20.42 -35.32 1.98
CA GLY A 50 20.93 -35.77 3.29
C GLY A 50 21.23 -34.62 4.26
N GLU A 51 22.17 -34.81 5.19
CA GLU A 51 22.64 -33.73 6.06
C GLU A 51 23.61 -32.83 5.29
N VAL A 52 23.28 -31.55 5.20
CA VAL A 52 24.04 -30.55 4.44
C VAL A 52 24.52 -29.46 5.39
N THR A 53 25.77 -29.05 5.25
CA THR A 53 26.33 -27.89 5.95
C THR A 53 26.55 -26.76 4.96
N VAL A 54 25.88 -25.63 5.18
CA VAL A 54 26.08 -24.43 4.36
C VAL A 54 27.46 -23.84 4.69
N PRO A 55 28.29 -23.45 3.70
CA PRO A 55 29.64 -22.95 3.95
C PRO A 55 29.69 -21.70 4.82
N ASP A 56 30.75 -21.57 5.62
CA ASP A 56 31.04 -20.36 6.40
C ASP A 56 31.19 -19.13 5.49
N GLY A 57 30.71 -17.96 5.94
CA GLY A 57 30.79 -16.70 5.18
C GLY A 57 29.56 -16.41 4.32
N ILE A 58 28.63 -17.36 4.19
CA ILE A 58 27.31 -17.09 3.61
C ILE A 58 26.50 -16.20 4.55
N GLU A 59 26.01 -15.08 4.03
CA GLU A 59 25.20 -14.10 4.75
C GLU A 59 23.72 -14.15 4.34
N LYS A 60 23.40 -14.66 3.14
CA LYS A 60 22.02 -14.78 2.63
C LYS A 60 21.76 -16.12 1.95
N LEU A 61 20.61 -16.74 2.24
CA LEU A 61 20.04 -17.80 1.40
C LEU A 61 19.00 -17.19 0.45
N GLY A 62 19.20 -17.38 -0.85
CA GLY A 62 18.34 -16.82 -1.90
C GLY A 62 17.00 -17.54 -2.05
N THR A 63 16.11 -16.92 -2.84
CA THR A 63 14.80 -17.47 -3.17
C THR A 63 14.96 -18.84 -3.85
N TRP A 64 14.20 -19.84 -3.40
CA TRP A 64 14.25 -21.23 -3.91
C TRP A 64 15.60 -21.96 -3.74
N ALA A 65 16.50 -21.48 -2.87
CA ALA A 65 17.86 -22.03 -2.80
C ALA A 65 17.93 -23.54 -2.48
N PHE A 66 17.00 -24.06 -1.69
CA PHE A 66 16.86 -25.49 -1.35
C PHE A 66 15.54 -26.09 -1.88
N ASP A 67 14.88 -25.44 -2.84
CA ASP A 67 13.60 -25.91 -3.38
C ASP A 67 13.65 -27.38 -3.84
N GLY A 68 12.74 -28.20 -3.31
CA GLY A 68 12.63 -29.62 -3.61
C GLY A 68 13.86 -30.44 -3.22
N ALA A 69 14.81 -29.87 -2.46
CA ALA A 69 16.02 -30.56 -2.09
C ALA A 69 15.71 -31.71 -1.12
N ARG A 70 16.36 -32.85 -1.35
CA ARG A 70 16.19 -34.07 -0.53
C ARG A 70 17.05 -34.02 0.74
N VAL A 71 17.11 -32.85 1.37
CA VAL A 71 17.89 -32.62 2.58
C VAL A 71 17.12 -33.15 3.79
N THR A 72 17.82 -33.88 4.67
CA THR A 72 17.25 -34.36 5.94
C THR A 72 17.51 -33.38 7.09
N LYS A 73 18.58 -32.58 6.95
CA LYS A 73 19.04 -31.57 7.89
C LYS A 73 19.92 -30.55 7.19
N VAL A 74 19.79 -29.27 7.55
CA VAL A 74 20.64 -28.19 7.03
C VAL A 74 21.28 -27.45 8.20
N ASN A 75 22.60 -27.50 8.29
CA ASN A 75 23.38 -26.76 9.28
C ASN A 75 23.70 -25.37 8.70
N LEU A 76 23.13 -24.32 9.30
CA LEU A 76 23.29 -22.93 8.87
C LEU A 76 24.49 -22.26 9.58
N PRO A 77 25.29 -21.42 8.90
CA PRO A 77 26.45 -20.77 9.50
C PRO A 77 26.03 -19.57 10.37
N GLU A 78 26.84 -19.25 11.37
CA GLU A 78 26.65 -18.05 12.24
C GLU A 78 26.95 -16.72 11.52
N THR A 79 27.27 -16.76 10.23
CA THR A 79 27.36 -15.55 9.38
C THR A 79 26.02 -15.22 8.71
N LEU A 80 25.04 -16.13 8.74
CA LEU A 80 23.78 -15.99 8.03
C LEU A 80 22.89 -14.92 8.67
N LYS A 81 22.50 -13.92 7.89
CA LYS A 81 21.67 -12.78 8.31
C LYS A 81 20.26 -12.83 7.73
N GLU A 82 20.10 -13.46 6.57
CA GLU A 82 18.84 -13.45 5.83
C GLU A 82 18.52 -14.79 5.14
N ILE A 83 17.24 -15.16 5.13
CA ILE A 83 16.69 -16.23 4.30
C ILE A 83 15.54 -15.62 3.48
N ASP A 84 15.50 -15.90 2.18
CA ASP A 84 14.50 -15.38 1.26
C ASP A 84 13.32 -16.33 1.04
N SER A 85 12.26 -15.83 0.39
CA SER A 85 11.00 -16.56 0.15
C SER A 85 11.25 -17.91 -0.52
N PHE A 86 10.44 -18.91 -0.19
CA PHE A 86 10.51 -20.27 -0.77
C PHE A 86 11.86 -21.00 -0.64
N CYS A 87 12.80 -20.51 0.18
CA CYS A 87 14.14 -21.09 0.27
C CYS A 87 14.12 -22.60 0.55
N PHE A 88 13.28 -23.07 1.48
CA PHE A 88 13.11 -24.49 1.81
C PHE A 88 11.74 -25.01 1.38
N PHE A 89 11.24 -24.56 0.24
CA PHE A 89 9.98 -25.07 -0.30
C PHE A 89 10.11 -26.55 -0.68
N ALA A 90 9.11 -27.36 -0.33
CA ALA A 90 9.01 -28.77 -0.70
C ALA A 90 10.25 -29.64 -0.36
N CYS A 91 10.99 -29.31 0.71
CA CYS A 91 12.03 -30.17 1.27
C CYS A 91 11.41 -31.30 2.12
N TYR A 92 10.69 -32.23 1.48
CA TYR A 92 9.88 -33.26 2.15
C TYR A 92 10.63 -34.17 3.14
N GLU A 93 11.96 -34.25 3.05
CA GLU A 93 12.81 -35.07 3.92
C GLU A 93 13.38 -34.29 5.13
N LEU A 94 13.25 -32.95 5.16
CA LEU A 94 13.82 -32.10 6.21
C LEU A 94 13.07 -32.31 7.53
N THR A 95 13.77 -32.69 8.60
CA THR A 95 13.15 -33.10 9.86
C THR A 95 13.19 -32.04 10.95
N ASP A 96 14.29 -31.30 11.03
CA ASP A 96 14.47 -30.13 11.88
C ASP A 96 15.44 -29.13 11.24
N ILE A 97 15.34 -27.86 11.64
CA ILE A 97 16.29 -26.81 11.28
C ILE A 97 16.58 -25.92 12.46
N THR A 98 17.83 -25.47 12.62
CA THR A 98 18.23 -24.51 13.65
C THR A 98 18.64 -23.20 13.01
N LEU A 99 17.91 -22.14 13.32
CA LEU A 99 18.18 -20.78 12.87
C LEU A 99 19.29 -20.16 13.74
N PRO A 100 20.37 -19.59 13.16
CA PRO A 100 21.51 -19.09 13.91
C PRO A 100 21.21 -17.79 14.66
N ALA A 101 22.06 -17.42 15.62
CA ALA A 101 21.85 -16.20 16.42
C ALA A 101 22.02 -14.92 15.57
N SER A 102 22.78 -15.01 14.48
CA SER A 102 23.04 -13.94 13.52
C SER A 102 21.85 -13.62 12.60
N LEU A 103 20.84 -14.48 12.52
CA LEU A 103 19.73 -14.33 11.58
C LEU A 103 18.81 -13.18 12.01
N THR A 104 18.72 -12.14 11.18
CA THR A 104 17.96 -10.93 11.49
C THR A 104 16.77 -10.69 10.56
N ASN A 105 16.68 -11.35 9.40
CA ASN A 105 15.60 -11.10 8.44
C ASN A 105 15.01 -12.39 7.85
N LEU A 106 13.80 -12.74 8.29
CA LEU A 106 12.91 -13.75 7.71
C LEU A 106 11.61 -13.17 7.17
N GLU A 107 11.28 -11.93 7.52
CA GLU A 107 9.92 -11.42 7.41
C GLU A 107 9.70 -10.59 6.16
N TYR A 108 10.70 -9.81 5.72
CA TYR A 108 10.51 -8.87 4.61
C TYR A 108 11.64 -8.94 3.59
N ASP A 109 11.28 -8.81 2.31
CA ASP A 109 12.25 -8.61 1.24
C ASP A 109 12.78 -7.18 1.24
N GLU A 110 13.69 -6.89 0.29
CA GLU A 110 14.31 -5.57 0.16
C GLU A 110 13.32 -4.45 -0.18
N ASN A 111 12.12 -4.78 -0.67
CA ASN A 111 11.06 -3.83 -1.01
C ASN A 111 10.04 -3.65 0.14
N GLY A 112 10.26 -4.30 1.30
CA GLY A 112 9.32 -4.27 2.42
C GLY A 112 8.08 -5.15 2.22
N ILE A 113 8.10 -6.05 1.22
CA ILE A 113 7.05 -7.04 1.00
C ILE A 113 7.32 -8.24 1.91
N GLU A 114 6.26 -8.77 2.51
CA GLU A 114 6.40 -9.92 3.41
C GLU A 114 6.83 -11.17 2.65
N LYS A 115 7.88 -11.83 3.15
CA LYS A 115 8.41 -13.07 2.57
C LYS A 115 7.45 -14.21 2.82
N SER A 116 7.28 -15.06 1.81
CA SER A 116 6.28 -16.12 1.82
C SER A 116 6.91 -17.51 1.79
N GLN A 117 6.25 -18.45 2.48
CA GLN A 117 6.37 -19.90 2.25
C GLN A 117 7.81 -20.45 2.33
N ILE A 118 8.66 -19.86 3.20
CA ILE A 118 10.05 -20.29 3.40
C ILE A 118 10.12 -21.79 3.73
N PHE A 119 9.23 -22.27 4.60
CA PHE A 119 9.16 -23.66 5.03
C PHE A 119 7.94 -24.41 4.50
N ALA A 120 7.36 -24.01 3.38
CA ALA A 120 6.14 -24.63 2.91
C ALA A 120 6.33 -26.03 2.33
N PHE A 121 5.34 -26.91 2.55
CA PHE A 121 5.31 -28.30 2.06
C PHE A 121 6.44 -29.17 2.62
N ASN A 122 6.84 -28.93 3.87
CA ASN A 122 7.87 -29.71 4.56
C ASN A 122 7.25 -30.74 5.50
N SER A 123 6.61 -31.76 4.93
CA SER A 123 5.80 -32.74 5.66
C SER A 123 6.55 -33.57 6.73
N SER A 124 7.88 -33.57 6.73
CA SER A 124 8.70 -34.21 7.78
C SER A 124 9.22 -33.22 8.82
N LEU A 125 9.12 -31.90 8.60
CA LEU A 125 9.69 -30.87 9.46
C LEU A 125 8.86 -30.77 10.73
N SER A 126 9.40 -31.29 11.82
CA SER A 126 8.70 -31.42 13.10
C SER A 126 9.02 -30.28 14.07
N GLU A 127 10.11 -29.55 13.83
CA GLU A 127 10.62 -28.53 14.74
C GLU A 127 11.47 -27.50 13.99
N ILE A 128 11.23 -26.22 14.26
CA ILE A 128 12.12 -25.10 13.91
C ILE A 128 12.73 -24.57 15.22
N LYS A 129 14.04 -24.70 15.36
CA LYS A 129 14.83 -24.21 16.51
C LYS A 129 15.40 -22.84 16.21
N VAL A 130 15.62 -22.05 17.25
CA VAL A 130 16.33 -20.78 17.18
C VAL A 130 17.45 -20.80 18.21
N ALA A 131 18.67 -20.47 17.77
CA ALA A 131 19.84 -20.41 18.64
C ALA A 131 19.66 -19.37 19.76
N GLU A 132 20.26 -19.64 20.92
CA GLU A 132 20.21 -18.73 22.07
C GLU A 132 20.83 -17.37 21.70
N GLY A 133 20.15 -16.28 22.08
CA GLY A 133 20.62 -14.92 21.82
C GLY A 133 20.23 -14.33 20.46
N ASN A 134 19.43 -15.04 19.63
CA ASN A 134 18.84 -14.41 18.45
C ASN A 134 17.96 -13.21 18.86
N PRO A 135 18.16 -12.01 18.29
CA PRO A 135 17.46 -10.81 18.71
C PRO A 135 16.01 -10.70 18.19
N ASN A 136 15.68 -11.39 17.09
CA ASN A 136 14.47 -11.16 16.31
C ASN A 136 13.49 -12.34 16.34
N TYR A 137 13.96 -13.54 16.64
CA TYR A 137 13.17 -14.77 16.57
C TYR A 137 13.33 -15.63 17.82
N LYS A 138 12.33 -16.47 18.07
CA LYS A 138 12.41 -17.56 19.04
C LYS A 138 11.58 -18.75 18.60
N SER A 139 11.93 -19.90 19.14
CA SER A 139 11.11 -21.10 19.05
C SER A 139 10.28 -21.28 20.32
N ILE A 140 8.97 -21.47 20.18
CA ILE A 140 8.09 -21.89 21.28
C ILE A 140 7.56 -23.27 20.91
N ASP A 141 7.99 -24.30 21.65
CA ASP A 141 7.63 -25.70 21.37
C ASP A 141 7.89 -26.12 19.91
N GLY A 142 9.01 -25.66 19.33
CA GLY A 142 9.38 -25.98 17.96
C GLY A 142 8.64 -25.18 16.88
N VAL A 143 7.74 -24.27 17.25
CA VAL A 143 7.06 -23.36 16.32
C VAL A 143 7.79 -22.01 16.32
N LEU A 144 7.94 -21.40 15.14
CA LEU A 144 8.71 -20.17 14.98
C LEU A 144 7.87 -18.92 15.23
N PHE A 145 8.38 -18.03 16.09
CA PHE A 145 7.78 -16.74 16.41
C PHE A 145 8.80 -15.60 16.32
N THR A 146 8.32 -14.36 16.29
CA THR A 146 9.11 -13.19 16.65
C THR A 146 9.64 -13.31 18.07
N ALA A 147 10.76 -12.64 18.39
CA ALA A 147 11.43 -12.73 19.70
C ALA A 147 10.51 -12.37 20.88
N ASP A 148 9.58 -11.42 20.68
CA ASP A 148 8.58 -11.08 21.69
C ASP A 148 7.45 -12.12 21.82
N GLY A 149 7.26 -12.99 20.81
CA GLY A 149 6.24 -14.04 20.77
C GLY A 149 4.88 -13.56 20.30
N LYS A 150 4.80 -12.29 19.87
CA LYS A 150 3.55 -11.68 19.44
C LYS A 150 3.11 -12.15 18.06
N ARG A 151 4.04 -12.57 17.20
CA ARG A 151 3.73 -13.04 15.85
C ARG A 151 4.19 -14.47 15.63
N LEU A 152 3.27 -15.35 15.23
CA LEU A 152 3.59 -16.71 14.78
C LEU A 152 3.98 -16.65 13.30
N LEU A 153 5.21 -17.04 12.98
CA LEU A 153 5.74 -16.96 11.62
C LEU A 153 5.53 -18.27 10.86
N TYR A 154 5.92 -19.41 11.44
CA TYR A 154 5.79 -20.71 10.77
C TYR A 154 5.50 -21.83 11.77
N TYR A 155 4.45 -22.59 11.48
CA TYR A 155 4.18 -23.88 12.09
C TYR A 155 4.87 -24.99 11.26
N PRO A 156 5.67 -25.88 11.87
CA PRO A 156 6.30 -26.98 11.14
C PRO A 156 5.26 -27.99 10.64
N ASP A 157 5.17 -28.21 9.33
CA ASP A 157 4.10 -29.03 8.72
C ASP A 157 4.06 -30.47 9.26
N GLY A 158 5.24 -31.04 9.58
CA GLY A 158 5.43 -32.36 10.16
C GLY A 158 5.37 -32.40 11.69
N LYS A 159 5.00 -31.31 12.38
CA LYS A 159 4.82 -31.32 13.83
C LYS A 159 3.50 -32.02 14.20
N TYR A 160 3.63 -33.20 14.78
CA TYR A 160 2.50 -34.00 15.28
C TYR A 160 2.25 -33.70 16.76
N ASN A 161 1.22 -32.91 17.06
CA ASN A 161 0.78 -32.62 18.43
C ASN A 161 -0.58 -33.27 18.72
N ASP A 162 -0.67 -34.60 18.58
CA ASP A 162 -1.94 -35.38 18.64
C ASP A 162 -3.06 -34.87 17.69
N GLY A 163 -2.72 -33.98 16.76
CA GLY A 163 -3.63 -33.28 15.86
C GLY A 163 -4.17 -31.96 16.41
N GLU A 164 -3.75 -31.48 17.58
CA GLU A 164 -4.27 -30.25 18.17
C GLU A 164 -3.18 -29.18 18.21
N TYR A 165 -3.52 -27.90 18.12
CA TYR A 165 -2.56 -26.84 18.38
C TYR A 165 -3.21 -25.64 19.06
N ALA A 166 -2.78 -25.34 20.29
CA ALA A 166 -3.13 -24.12 20.97
C ALA A 166 -2.07 -23.06 20.68
N ILE A 167 -2.44 -22.01 19.94
CA ILE A 167 -1.57 -20.87 19.73
C ILE A 167 -1.32 -20.20 21.09
N PRO A 168 -0.06 -19.96 21.49
CA PRO A 168 0.27 -19.45 22.82
C PRO A 168 -0.43 -18.12 23.16
N GLU A 169 -0.85 -17.99 24.43
CA GLU A 169 -1.37 -16.72 24.94
C GLU A 169 -0.28 -15.64 24.89
N GLY A 170 -0.64 -14.43 24.44
CA GLY A 170 0.30 -13.35 24.14
C GLY A 170 0.62 -13.20 22.65
N THR A 171 0.29 -14.20 21.81
CA THR A 171 0.31 -14.05 20.35
C THR A 171 -0.84 -13.15 19.90
N VAL A 172 -0.51 -12.10 19.16
CA VAL A 172 -1.45 -11.08 18.66
C VAL A 172 -1.68 -11.19 17.16
N GLU A 173 -0.74 -11.76 16.40
CA GLU A 173 -0.89 -11.90 14.96
C GLU A 173 -0.27 -13.18 14.41
N LEU A 174 -0.80 -13.61 13.27
CA LEU A 174 -0.23 -14.64 12.42
C LEU A 174 0.51 -13.98 11.24
N GLY A 175 1.68 -14.49 10.89
CA GLY A 175 2.38 -14.14 9.65
C GLY A 175 1.67 -14.71 8.42
N TYR A 176 2.18 -14.41 7.24
CA TYR A 176 1.60 -14.86 5.98
C TYR A 176 1.65 -16.38 5.83
N SER A 177 0.48 -17.02 5.73
CA SER A 177 0.32 -18.47 5.53
C SER A 177 1.19 -19.35 6.46
N PRO A 178 1.05 -19.22 7.80
CA PRO A 178 1.96 -19.89 8.72
C PRO A 178 1.71 -21.40 8.83
N PHE A 179 0.56 -21.88 8.30
CA PHE A 179 0.13 -23.27 8.31
C PHE A 179 0.02 -23.83 6.88
N SER A 180 1.13 -23.86 6.15
CA SER A 180 1.13 -24.15 4.71
C SER A 180 0.71 -25.58 4.31
N SER A 181 0.97 -26.58 5.16
CA SER A 181 0.57 -27.98 4.99
C SER A 181 0.51 -28.69 6.34
N ALA A 182 0.20 -27.94 7.40
CA ALA A 182 0.11 -28.47 8.74
C ALA A 182 -0.92 -29.60 8.81
N ASN A 183 -0.59 -30.65 9.55
CA ASN A 183 -1.50 -31.77 9.77
C ASN A 183 -2.16 -31.65 11.15
N LEU A 184 -3.13 -30.74 11.24
CA LEU A 184 -3.87 -30.43 12.47
C LEU A 184 -5.36 -30.73 12.29
N LYS A 185 -5.94 -31.39 13.28
CA LYS A 185 -7.39 -31.59 13.49
C LYS A 185 -8.04 -30.42 14.22
N SER A 186 -7.37 -29.80 15.18
CA SER A 186 -7.92 -28.65 15.91
C SER A 186 -6.90 -27.54 16.10
N ILE A 187 -7.38 -26.30 16.06
CA ILE A 187 -6.60 -25.12 16.42
C ILE A 187 -7.35 -24.32 17.47
N SER A 188 -6.65 -23.86 18.51
CA SER A 188 -7.18 -22.94 19.51
C SER A 188 -6.51 -21.56 19.40
N ILE A 189 -7.34 -20.54 19.17
CA ILE A 189 -6.95 -19.13 19.02
C ILE A 189 -7.02 -18.42 20.40
N PRO A 190 -5.95 -17.74 20.86
CA PRO A 190 -5.86 -17.15 22.19
C PRO A 190 -6.71 -15.89 22.35
N SER A 191 -6.83 -15.40 23.59
CA SER A 191 -7.60 -14.17 23.86
C SER A 191 -6.93 -12.92 23.28
N THR A 192 -5.61 -12.94 23.16
CA THR A 192 -4.79 -11.85 22.61
C THR A 192 -4.78 -11.76 21.09
N MET A 193 -5.35 -12.74 20.36
CA MET A 193 -5.28 -12.74 18.90
C MET A 193 -6.06 -11.55 18.32
N GLU A 194 -5.34 -10.74 17.54
CA GLU A 194 -5.83 -9.50 16.96
C GLU A 194 -5.90 -9.52 15.43
N LYS A 195 -5.09 -10.36 14.79
CA LYS A 195 -4.97 -10.43 13.32
C LYS A 195 -4.61 -11.85 12.86
N LEU A 196 -5.49 -12.47 12.08
CA LEU A 196 -5.29 -13.84 11.57
C LEU A 196 -4.53 -13.91 10.25
N ASP A 197 -4.51 -12.83 9.47
CA ASP A 197 -3.65 -12.68 8.29
C ASP A 197 -3.57 -11.20 7.86
N LYS A 198 -2.60 -10.85 7.00
CA LYS A 198 -2.36 -9.51 6.45
C LYS A 198 -3.35 -9.09 5.37
N TYR A 199 -3.90 -10.02 4.58
CA TYR A 199 -4.76 -9.70 3.44
C TYR A 199 -6.21 -10.16 3.63
N ASP A 200 -6.60 -10.42 4.89
CA ASP A 200 -7.88 -11.05 5.23
C ASP A 200 -8.06 -12.43 4.57
N GLU A 201 -6.96 -13.11 4.22
CA GLU A 201 -6.99 -14.49 3.74
C GLU A 201 -7.29 -15.45 4.89
N ASN A 202 -7.79 -16.64 4.56
CA ASN A 202 -8.04 -17.69 5.54
C ASN A 202 -6.73 -18.44 5.80
N PRO A 203 -6.04 -18.23 6.94
CA PRO A 203 -4.71 -18.83 7.20
C PRO A 203 -4.80 -20.35 7.42
N PHE A 204 -6.01 -20.92 7.43
CA PHE A 204 -6.27 -22.32 7.72
C PHE A 204 -6.67 -23.12 6.46
N THR A 205 -6.80 -22.48 5.28
CA THR A 205 -7.23 -23.14 4.02
C THR A 205 -6.38 -24.36 3.67
N ALA A 206 -5.07 -24.31 3.95
CA ALA A 206 -4.15 -25.39 3.61
C ALA A 206 -4.12 -26.54 4.63
N ILE A 207 -4.83 -26.43 5.75
CA ILE A 207 -4.92 -27.47 6.78
C ILE A 207 -6.07 -28.42 6.43
N LEU A 208 -5.80 -29.32 5.49
CA LEU A 208 -6.82 -30.18 4.90
C LEU A 208 -7.43 -31.20 5.88
N THR A 209 -6.82 -31.40 7.05
CA THR A 209 -7.27 -32.30 8.12
C THR A 209 -8.01 -31.60 9.25
N LEU A 210 -8.20 -30.27 9.17
CA LEU A 210 -8.81 -29.49 10.25
C LEU A 210 -10.29 -29.83 10.42
N GLU A 211 -10.66 -30.27 11.61
CA GLU A 211 -12.01 -30.63 12.03
C GLU A 211 -12.69 -29.48 12.81
N GLU A 212 -11.91 -28.67 13.54
CA GLU A 212 -12.42 -27.58 14.36
C GLU A 212 -11.43 -26.41 14.57
N ILE A 213 -11.97 -25.20 14.68
CA ILE A 213 -11.27 -23.98 15.10
C ILE A 213 -11.96 -23.45 16.35
N ASN A 214 -11.25 -23.43 17.46
CA ASN A 214 -11.72 -22.94 18.74
C ASN A 214 -11.15 -21.55 19.01
N VAL A 215 -11.96 -20.63 19.52
CA VAL A 215 -11.51 -19.30 19.94
C VAL A 215 -11.73 -19.14 21.43
N SER A 216 -10.75 -18.56 22.13
CA SER A 216 -10.91 -18.20 23.53
C SER A 216 -12.15 -17.32 23.72
N PRO A 217 -13.01 -17.59 24.73
CA PRO A 217 -14.22 -16.81 24.98
C PRO A 217 -13.92 -15.34 25.35
N ASP A 218 -12.69 -15.04 25.76
CA ASP A 218 -12.24 -13.69 26.09
C ASP A 218 -11.69 -12.92 24.85
N ASN A 219 -11.61 -13.57 23.68
CA ASN A 219 -11.23 -12.88 22.45
C ASN A 219 -12.35 -11.92 22.02
N LYS A 220 -11.98 -10.66 21.77
CA LYS A 220 -12.94 -9.59 21.45
C LYS A 220 -13.18 -9.40 19.95
N LYS A 221 -12.33 -9.96 19.10
CA LYS A 221 -12.40 -9.78 17.63
C LYS A 221 -12.99 -11.02 16.95
N TYR A 222 -12.55 -12.19 17.38
CA TYR A 222 -12.94 -13.47 16.79
C TYR A 222 -13.75 -14.28 17.79
N TYR A 223 -14.61 -15.14 17.27
CA TYR A 223 -15.32 -16.14 18.07
C TYR A 223 -15.50 -17.40 17.24
N SER A 224 -15.75 -18.52 17.91
CA SER A 224 -16.13 -19.76 17.24
C SER A 224 -17.45 -20.30 17.76
N ILE A 225 -18.20 -20.94 16.87
CA ILE A 225 -19.42 -21.68 17.19
C ILE A 225 -19.28 -23.05 16.55
N ASP A 226 -19.35 -24.10 17.37
CA ASP A 226 -19.18 -25.49 16.92
C ASP A 226 -17.92 -25.70 16.05
N GLY A 227 -16.79 -25.12 16.45
CA GLY A 227 -15.53 -25.25 15.71
C GLY A 227 -15.47 -24.48 14.38
N VAL A 228 -16.45 -23.63 14.06
CA VAL A 228 -16.42 -22.73 12.89
C VAL A 228 -16.02 -21.33 13.33
N LEU A 229 -15.14 -20.68 12.56
CA LEU A 229 -14.55 -19.39 12.90
C LEU A 229 -15.34 -18.22 12.31
N TYR A 230 -15.61 -17.23 13.15
CA TYR A 230 -16.31 -16.00 12.81
C TYR A 230 -15.59 -14.76 13.31
N LYS A 231 -15.86 -13.62 12.64
CA LYS A 231 -15.50 -12.26 13.06
C LYS A 231 -16.67 -11.35 12.74
N ASP A 232 -17.17 -10.62 13.72
CA ASP A 232 -18.37 -9.79 13.58
C ASP A 232 -19.54 -10.59 12.96
N ASN A 233 -20.04 -10.16 11.80
CA ASN A 233 -21.12 -10.79 11.05
C ASN A 233 -20.60 -11.65 9.88
N THR A 234 -19.34 -12.08 9.91
CA THR A 234 -18.68 -12.77 8.81
C THR A 234 -18.24 -14.17 9.22
N LEU A 235 -18.59 -15.18 8.41
CA LEU A 235 -17.98 -16.50 8.48
C LEU A 235 -16.61 -16.44 7.83
N ILE A 236 -15.56 -16.69 8.62
CA ILE A 236 -14.16 -16.57 8.19
C ILE A 236 -13.61 -17.90 7.70
N SER A 237 -13.87 -18.99 8.44
CA SER A 237 -13.31 -20.30 8.10
C SER A 237 -14.17 -21.44 8.63
N TYR A 238 -14.58 -22.31 7.71
CA TYR A 238 -15.21 -23.58 7.96
C TYR A 238 -14.16 -24.69 7.77
N PRO A 239 -13.83 -25.47 8.82
CA PRO A 239 -12.73 -26.43 8.73
C PRO A 239 -12.93 -27.48 7.63
N ALA A 240 -11.88 -27.73 6.85
CA ALA A 240 -11.95 -28.55 5.63
C ALA A 240 -12.41 -30.01 5.89
N SER A 241 -12.09 -30.56 7.06
CA SER A 241 -12.47 -31.91 7.49
C SER A 241 -13.50 -31.91 8.63
N LYS A 242 -14.16 -30.78 8.94
CA LYS A 242 -15.26 -30.76 9.91
C LYS A 242 -16.31 -31.79 9.51
N SER A 243 -16.74 -32.60 10.48
CA SER A 243 -17.73 -33.66 10.25
C SER A 243 -19.10 -33.09 9.91
N GLY A 244 -19.90 -33.85 9.16
CA GLY A 244 -21.21 -33.41 8.67
C GLY A 244 -21.21 -33.28 7.16
N THR A 245 -22.29 -33.71 6.53
CA THR A 245 -22.43 -33.72 5.07
C THR A 245 -23.42 -32.67 4.58
N GLU A 246 -24.22 -32.11 5.48
CA GLU A 246 -25.25 -31.12 5.16
C GLU A 246 -25.08 -29.94 6.11
N LEU A 247 -25.01 -28.73 5.56
CA LEU A 247 -25.01 -27.49 6.31
C LEU A 247 -26.29 -26.72 5.99
N ALA A 248 -27.31 -26.90 6.82
CA ALA A 248 -28.59 -26.23 6.68
C ALA A 248 -28.52 -24.76 7.13
N ALA A 249 -29.38 -23.90 6.56
CA ALA A 249 -29.39 -22.46 6.82
C ALA A 249 -29.52 -22.12 8.32
N GLU A 250 -30.33 -22.86 9.06
CA GLU A 250 -30.58 -22.66 10.49
C GLU A 250 -29.36 -22.93 11.40
N VAL A 251 -28.31 -23.56 10.88
CA VAL A 251 -27.07 -23.83 11.63
C VAL A 251 -26.21 -22.57 11.74
N PHE A 252 -26.36 -21.63 10.81
CA PHE A 252 -25.62 -20.39 10.85
C PHE A 252 -26.13 -19.48 11.99
N PRO A 253 -25.23 -18.69 12.62
CA PRO A 253 -25.64 -17.67 13.58
C PRO A 253 -26.55 -16.61 12.92
N GLU A 254 -27.61 -16.17 13.61
CA GLU A 254 -28.65 -15.25 13.09
C GLU A 254 -28.13 -13.92 12.51
N LYS A 255 -26.89 -13.52 12.85
CA LYS A 255 -26.31 -12.23 12.45
C LYS A 255 -25.34 -12.33 11.27
N VAL A 256 -25.11 -13.52 10.71
CA VAL A 256 -24.15 -13.66 9.60
C VAL A 256 -24.69 -12.97 8.35
N THR A 257 -23.96 -11.96 7.88
CA THR A 257 -24.27 -11.21 6.66
C THR A 257 -23.25 -11.45 5.54
N ASN A 258 -22.09 -12.05 5.85
CA ASN A 258 -21.00 -12.23 4.89
C ASN A 258 -20.34 -13.62 5.00
N ILE A 259 -19.89 -14.14 3.86
CA ILE A 259 -18.99 -15.29 3.76
C ILE A 259 -17.66 -14.78 3.19
N ALA A 260 -16.57 -14.94 3.95
CA ALA A 260 -15.25 -14.40 3.59
C ALA A 260 -14.59 -15.12 2.40
N LEU A 261 -13.46 -14.57 1.97
CA LEU A 261 -12.55 -15.22 1.02
C LEU A 261 -12.15 -16.61 1.56
N GLU A 262 -12.22 -17.63 0.71
CA GLU A 262 -11.84 -19.02 1.02
C GLU A 262 -12.53 -19.66 2.25
N ALA A 263 -13.66 -19.12 2.68
CA ALA A 263 -14.28 -19.52 3.95
C ALA A 263 -14.65 -21.02 4.04
N PHE A 264 -14.99 -21.66 2.93
CA PHE A 264 -15.25 -23.10 2.78
C PHE A 264 -14.26 -23.78 1.83
N ALA A 265 -13.13 -23.15 1.51
CA ALA A 265 -12.19 -23.69 0.53
C ALA A 265 -11.65 -25.06 0.98
N CYS A 266 -11.39 -25.92 0.01
CA CYS A 266 -10.87 -27.27 0.18
C CYS A 266 -11.75 -28.19 1.06
N ASN A 267 -13.03 -27.87 1.26
CA ASN A 267 -13.90 -28.71 2.08
C ASN A 267 -14.06 -30.14 1.52
N ARG A 268 -13.92 -31.13 2.39
CA ARG A 268 -13.90 -32.56 2.04
C ARG A 268 -15.12 -33.35 2.46
N ASN A 269 -16.04 -32.76 3.22
CA ASN A 269 -17.16 -33.50 3.81
C ASN A 269 -18.54 -32.96 3.42
N LEU A 270 -18.68 -31.64 3.27
CA LEU A 270 -19.94 -31.02 2.91
C LEU A 270 -20.35 -31.45 1.49
N VAL A 271 -21.55 -32.01 1.42
CA VAL A 271 -22.23 -32.42 0.20
C VAL A 271 -23.28 -31.39 -0.18
N THR A 272 -24.01 -30.87 0.81
CA THR A 272 -25.00 -29.81 0.60
C THR A 272 -24.76 -28.64 1.54
N VAL A 273 -24.94 -27.43 1.01
CA VAL A 273 -24.87 -26.18 1.77
C VAL A 273 -26.06 -25.30 1.44
N GLU A 274 -26.79 -24.86 2.45
CA GLU A 274 -27.85 -23.86 2.35
C GLU A 274 -27.40 -22.60 3.08
N ILE A 275 -27.16 -21.53 2.32
CA ILE A 275 -26.79 -20.24 2.89
C ILE A 275 -28.04 -19.58 3.48
N PRO A 276 -27.97 -19.01 4.70
CA PRO A 276 -29.14 -18.46 5.38
C PRO A 276 -29.56 -17.10 4.81
N GLU A 277 -30.87 -16.85 4.81
CA GLU A 277 -31.41 -15.51 4.58
C GLU A 277 -30.77 -14.50 5.54
N GLY A 278 -30.40 -13.33 5.02
CA GLY A 278 -29.63 -12.31 5.72
C GLY A 278 -28.16 -12.23 5.28
N VAL A 279 -27.62 -13.29 4.66
CA VAL A 279 -26.32 -13.21 3.98
C VAL A 279 -26.45 -12.37 2.72
N GLU A 280 -25.60 -11.36 2.59
CA GLU A 280 -25.59 -10.41 1.48
C GLU A 280 -24.43 -10.67 0.50
N TYR A 281 -23.31 -11.23 0.96
CA TYR A 281 -22.08 -11.35 0.17
C TYR A 281 -21.43 -12.74 0.29
N VAL A 282 -21.07 -13.33 -0.85
CA VAL A 282 -20.32 -14.58 -0.97
C VAL A 282 -18.95 -14.31 -1.60
N GLY A 283 -17.89 -14.41 -0.78
CA GLY A 283 -16.54 -13.98 -1.13
C GLY A 283 -15.81 -14.82 -2.17
N TRP A 284 -14.68 -14.28 -2.64
CA TRP A 284 -13.79 -14.87 -3.64
C TRP A 284 -13.29 -16.25 -3.19
N MET A 285 -13.30 -17.23 -4.10
CA MET A 285 -12.86 -18.61 -3.81
C MET A 285 -13.54 -19.26 -2.58
N SER A 286 -14.69 -18.75 -2.15
CA SER A 286 -15.35 -19.18 -0.90
C SER A 286 -15.53 -20.69 -0.78
N PHE A 287 -15.88 -21.42 -1.84
CA PHE A 287 -15.98 -22.89 -1.86
C PHE A 287 -14.93 -23.56 -2.75
N CYS A 288 -13.90 -22.84 -3.18
CA CYS A 288 -12.90 -23.35 -4.13
C CYS A 288 -12.35 -24.72 -3.70
N SER A 289 -12.24 -25.66 -4.64
CA SER A 289 -11.75 -27.02 -4.40
C SER A 289 -12.52 -27.81 -3.33
N SER A 290 -13.81 -27.52 -3.11
CA SER A 290 -14.67 -28.35 -2.27
C SER A 290 -15.06 -29.63 -2.99
N LEU A 291 -14.27 -30.69 -2.81
CA LEU A 291 -14.32 -31.88 -3.66
C LEU A 291 -15.50 -32.81 -3.39
N SER A 292 -16.25 -32.59 -2.31
CA SER A 292 -17.43 -33.39 -1.95
C SER A 292 -18.75 -32.66 -2.16
N LEU A 293 -18.70 -31.36 -2.50
CA LEU A 293 -19.85 -30.49 -2.57
C LEU A 293 -20.66 -30.76 -3.84
N GLU A 294 -21.88 -31.27 -3.69
CA GLU A 294 -22.81 -31.60 -4.78
C GLU A 294 -23.86 -30.51 -5.01
N SER A 295 -24.32 -29.83 -3.95
CA SER A 295 -25.36 -28.79 -4.06
C SER A 295 -25.13 -27.60 -3.15
N VAL A 296 -25.37 -26.40 -3.68
CA VAL A 296 -25.41 -25.15 -2.90
C VAL A 296 -26.70 -24.39 -3.17
N THR A 297 -27.35 -23.90 -2.13
CA THR A 297 -28.51 -23.00 -2.22
C THR A 297 -28.13 -21.63 -1.67
N ILE A 298 -28.29 -20.61 -2.52
CA ILE A 298 -27.97 -19.21 -2.24
C ILE A 298 -29.29 -18.43 -2.12
N PRO A 299 -29.57 -17.78 -0.97
CA PRO A 299 -30.84 -17.15 -0.66
C PRO A 299 -31.07 -15.85 -1.43
N ALA A 300 -32.30 -15.32 -1.34
CA ALA A 300 -32.67 -14.11 -2.07
C ALA A 300 -31.98 -12.85 -1.52
N SER A 301 -31.53 -12.88 -0.27
CA SER A 301 -30.76 -11.78 0.35
C SER A 301 -29.37 -11.56 -0.25
N VAL A 302 -28.78 -12.56 -0.92
CA VAL A 302 -27.40 -12.44 -1.45
C VAL A 302 -27.38 -11.49 -2.64
N LYS A 303 -26.68 -10.37 -2.46
CA LYS A 303 -26.53 -9.30 -3.44
C LYS A 303 -25.41 -9.60 -4.42
N GLU A 304 -24.35 -10.29 -3.98
CA GLU A 304 -23.16 -10.54 -4.80
C GLU A 304 -22.52 -11.90 -4.51
N ILE A 305 -22.05 -12.55 -5.59
CA ILE A 305 -21.19 -13.73 -5.53
C ILE A 305 -19.91 -13.44 -6.32
N SER A 306 -18.76 -13.44 -5.65
CA SER A 306 -17.47 -13.11 -6.25
C SER A 306 -16.91 -14.23 -7.15
N ALA A 307 -15.89 -13.91 -7.94
CA ALA A 307 -15.27 -14.86 -8.87
C ALA A 307 -14.66 -16.08 -8.16
N TYR A 308 -14.62 -17.20 -8.88
CA TYR A 308 -14.09 -18.49 -8.42
C TYR A 308 -14.75 -19.06 -7.17
N ALA A 309 -15.92 -18.54 -6.76
CA ALA A 309 -16.64 -19.00 -5.57
C ALA A 309 -16.78 -20.53 -5.52
N PHE A 310 -16.97 -21.19 -6.66
CA PHE A 310 -17.08 -22.65 -6.79
C PHE A 310 -16.04 -23.24 -7.75
N ASP A 311 -14.87 -22.61 -7.88
CA ASP A 311 -13.81 -23.15 -8.72
C ASP A 311 -13.37 -24.55 -8.26
N SER A 312 -13.02 -25.42 -9.20
CA SER A 312 -12.53 -26.79 -8.94
C SER A 312 -13.44 -27.66 -8.04
N CYS A 313 -14.72 -27.33 -7.93
CA CYS A 313 -15.73 -28.12 -7.22
C CYS A 313 -16.23 -29.29 -8.10
N ARG A 314 -15.37 -30.28 -8.31
CA ARG A 314 -15.55 -31.34 -9.33
C ARG A 314 -16.74 -32.26 -9.14
N THR A 315 -17.39 -32.26 -7.98
CA THR A 315 -18.60 -33.03 -7.68
C THR A 315 -19.87 -32.17 -7.72
N LEU A 316 -19.75 -30.85 -7.88
CA LEU A 316 -20.86 -29.90 -7.83
C LEU A 316 -21.80 -30.13 -9.01
N GLN A 317 -23.04 -30.48 -8.70
CA GLN A 317 -24.10 -30.73 -9.68
C GLN A 317 -25.09 -29.59 -9.74
N LYS A 318 -25.31 -28.89 -8.63
CA LYS A 318 -26.43 -27.94 -8.48
C LYS A 318 -26.01 -26.70 -7.70
N VAL A 319 -26.23 -25.52 -8.30
CA VAL A 319 -26.16 -24.24 -7.57
C VAL A 319 -27.47 -23.50 -7.77
N VAL A 320 -28.25 -23.33 -6.71
CA VAL A 320 -29.52 -22.61 -6.73
C VAL A 320 -29.28 -21.18 -6.29
N ILE A 321 -29.72 -20.21 -7.09
CA ILE A 321 -29.62 -18.79 -6.78
C ILE A 321 -31.02 -18.20 -6.75
N LEU A 322 -31.45 -17.78 -5.56
CA LEU A 322 -32.81 -17.29 -5.31
C LEU A 322 -32.92 -15.77 -5.43
N ASN A 323 -31.82 -15.03 -5.60
CA ASN A 323 -31.89 -13.61 -5.96
C ASN A 323 -31.92 -13.48 -7.50
N PRO A 324 -33.04 -13.06 -8.12
CA PRO A 324 -33.13 -12.90 -9.57
C PRO A 324 -32.21 -11.79 -10.12
N ARG A 325 -31.66 -10.94 -9.25
CA ARG A 325 -30.80 -9.80 -9.60
C ARG A 325 -29.44 -9.84 -8.89
N VAL A 326 -28.94 -11.03 -8.56
CA VAL A 326 -27.60 -11.17 -7.97
C VAL A 326 -26.52 -10.58 -8.89
N LEU A 327 -25.55 -9.89 -8.32
CA LEU A 327 -24.35 -9.44 -9.03
C LEU A 327 -23.39 -10.62 -9.21
N LEU A 328 -22.98 -10.85 -10.47
CA LEU A 328 -22.11 -11.95 -10.86
C LEU A 328 -20.92 -11.43 -11.69
N PRO A 329 -19.74 -12.10 -11.65
CA PRO A 329 -18.51 -11.63 -12.29
C PRO A 329 -18.57 -11.63 -13.82
N ASP A 330 -18.35 -10.50 -14.47
CA ASP A 330 -18.64 -10.34 -15.90
C ASP A 330 -17.40 -10.29 -16.83
N ASN A 331 -16.19 -10.41 -16.26
CA ASN A 331 -14.87 -10.33 -16.91
C ASN A 331 -14.63 -9.06 -17.74
N SER A 332 -15.40 -7.99 -17.51
CA SER A 332 -15.30 -6.72 -18.24
C SER A 332 -13.93 -6.03 -18.06
N PHE A 333 -13.22 -6.36 -16.98
CA PHE A 333 -11.92 -5.81 -16.57
C PHE A 333 -10.68 -6.45 -17.21
N ILE A 334 -10.83 -7.53 -17.98
CA ILE A 334 -9.71 -8.26 -18.59
C ILE A 334 -9.53 -7.80 -20.04
N GLU A 335 -8.32 -7.35 -20.40
CA GLU A 335 -7.95 -7.04 -21.78
C GLU A 335 -8.27 -8.24 -22.69
N GLU A 336 -8.83 -7.98 -23.88
CA GLU A 336 -9.40 -9.01 -24.77
C GLU A 336 -8.44 -10.18 -25.06
N LYS A 337 -7.13 -9.93 -25.12
CA LYS A 337 -6.09 -10.96 -25.32
C LYS A 337 -5.91 -11.98 -24.18
N TYR A 338 -6.39 -11.68 -22.97
CA TYR A 338 -6.28 -12.57 -21.80
C TYR A 338 -7.60 -13.28 -21.46
N ARG A 339 -8.71 -12.90 -22.12
CA ARG A 339 -10.05 -13.49 -21.90
C ARG A 339 -10.15 -14.98 -22.27
N GLU A 340 -9.30 -15.44 -23.20
CA GLU A 340 -9.24 -16.87 -23.57
C GLU A 340 -8.42 -17.71 -22.60
N ILE A 341 -7.59 -17.11 -21.74
CA ILE A 341 -6.65 -17.84 -20.86
C ILE A 341 -7.22 -17.99 -19.44
N ASN A 342 -7.88 -16.96 -18.89
CA ASN A 342 -8.43 -16.98 -17.52
C ASN A 342 -9.89 -16.50 -17.53
N LYS A 343 -10.85 -17.41 -17.35
CA LYS A 343 -12.27 -17.06 -17.19
C LYS A 343 -12.54 -16.81 -15.70
N TYR A 344 -12.74 -15.55 -15.28
CA TYR A 344 -13.03 -15.21 -13.87
C TYR A 344 -14.52 -15.39 -13.57
N ILE A 345 -15.02 -16.62 -13.71
CA ILE A 345 -16.42 -16.97 -13.49
C ILE A 345 -16.63 -17.61 -12.12
N ILE A 346 -17.88 -17.70 -11.66
CA ILE A 346 -18.19 -18.29 -10.34
C ILE A 346 -17.95 -19.80 -10.29
N ILE A 347 -17.99 -20.50 -11.42
CA ILE A 347 -17.77 -21.94 -11.53
C ILE A 347 -16.78 -22.19 -12.65
N GLN A 348 -15.60 -22.71 -12.32
CA GLN A 348 -14.61 -23.22 -13.26
C GLN A 348 -14.24 -24.68 -12.90
N ASP A 349 -13.80 -25.45 -13.89
CA ASP A 349 -13.40 -26.86 -13.76
C ASP A 349 -14.44 -27.79 -13.10
N SER A 350 -15.72 -27.50 -13.37
CA SER A 350 -16.89 -28.23 -12.83
C SER A 350 -17.99 -28.41 -13.89
N ASP A 351 -17.66 -29.08 -15.00
CA ASP A 351 -18.50 -29.18 -16.21
C ASP A 351 -19.89 -29.80 -15.97
N GLN A 352 -20.07 -30.53 -14.88
CA GLN A 352 -21.34 -31.15 -14.49
C GLN A 352 -22.29 -30.19 -13.75
N ALA A 353 -21.82 -29.06 -13.23
CA ALA A 353 -22.62 -28.13 -12.45
C ALA A 353 -23.73 -27.48 -13.31
N VAL A 354 -24.91 -27.35 -12.71
CA VAL A 354 -26.08 -26.69 -13.30
C VAL A 354 -26.48 -25.52 -12.39
N LEU A 355 -26.58 -24.33 -12.97
CA LEU A 355 -27.13 -23.14 -12.32
C LEU A 355 -28.65 -23.20 -12.37
N TYR A 356 -29.29 -23.03 -11.23
CA TYR A 356 -30.74 -22.89 -11.10
C TYR A 356 -31.06 -21.47 -10.69
N GLY A 357 -31.91 -20.80 -11.47
CA GLY A 357 -32.36 -19.44 -11.18
C GLY A 357 -33.72 -19.17 -11.79
N TYR A 358 -34.30 -18.01 -11.50
CA TYR A 358 -35.60 -17.63 -12.07
C TYR A 358 -35.48 -17.26 -13.55
N ASP A 359 -36.59 -17.37 -14.28
CA ASP A 359 -36.71 -16.86 -15.65
C ASP A 359 -36.35 -15.37 -15.70
N ASN A 360 -35.59 -14.97 -16.72
CA ASN A 360 -35.10 -13.61 -16.94
C ASN A 360 -34.21 -13.06 -15.79
N SER A 361 -33.60 -13.93 -14.99
CA SER A 361 -32.68 -13.53 -13.93
C SER A 361 -31.27 -13.21 -14.45
N THR A 362 -30.49 -12.48 -13.64
CA THR A 362 -29.05 -12.29 -13.89
C THR A 362 -28.31 -13.62 -13.94
N THR A 363 -28.72 -14.61 -13.16
CA THR A 363 -28.19 -15.99 -13.20
C THR A 363 -28.42 -16.67 -14.54
N GLN A 364 -29.63 -16.54 -15.12
CA GLN A 364 -29.92 -17.09 -16.44
C GLN A 364 -29.01 -16.45 -17.51
N ALA A 365 -28.99 -15.12 -17.57
CA ALA A 365 -28.17 -14.38 -18.53
C ALA A 365 -26.67 -14.71 -18.37
N TYR A 366 -26.22 -14.85 -17.13
CA TYR A 366 -24.86 -15.25 -16.80
C TYR A 366 -24.50 -16.65 -17.34
N ALA A 367 -25.39 -17.62 -17.12
CA ALA A 367 -25.18 -18.98 -17.58
C ALA A 367 -25.10 -19.04 -19.11
N GLU A 368 -26.01 -18.34 -19.80
CA GLU A 368 -26.01 -18.21 -21.25
C GLU A 368 -24.72 -17.55 -21.77
N LYS A 369 -24.29 -16.45 -21.15
CA LYS A 369 -23.07 -15.71 -21.51
C LYS A 369 -21.82 -16.60 -21.45
N TRP A 370 -21.70 -17.43 -20.43
CA TRP A 370 -20.51 -18.23 -20.18
C TRP A 370 -20.61 -19.68 -20.67
N GLY A 371 -21.73 -20.06 -21.30
CA GLY A 371 -21.99 -21.41 -21.77
C GLY A 371 -22.14 -22.44 -20.63
N LEU A 372 -22.58 -21.99 -19.45
CA LEU A 372 -22.87 -22.84 -18.31
C LEU A 372 -24.26 -23.48 -18.46
N LYS A 373 -24.46 -24.65 -17.86
CA LYS A 373 -25.78 -25.29 -17.85
C LYS A 373 -26.72 -24.50 -16.94
N PHE A 374 -27.94 -24.27 -17.42
CA PHE A 374 -28.97 -23.54 -16.69
C PHE A 374 -30.29 -24.32 -16.68
N GLU A 375 -30.97 -24.32 -15.53
CA GLU A 375 -32.33 -24.83 -15.36
C GLU A 375 -33.20 -23.78 -14.67
N SER A 376 -34.39 -23.54 -15.22
CA SER A 376 -35.30 -22.53 -14.70
C SER A 376 -36.04 -23.00 -13.44
N LEU A 377 -36.19 -22.09 -12.46
CA LEU A 377 -37.08 -22.23 -11.31
C LEU A 377 -38.52 -21.76 -11.59
N GLY A 378 -38.80 -21.27 -12.79
CA GLY A 378 -40.01 -20.54 -13.17
C GLY A 378 -39.88 -19.02 -12.98
N PRO A 379 -40.99 -18.27 -13.02
CA PRO A 379 -40.97 -16.82 -12.82
C PRO A 379 -40.60 -16.45 -11.38
N ALA A 380 -39.94 -15.30 -11.20
CA ALA A 380 -39.57 -14.80 -9.89
C ALA A 380 -40.82 -14.48 -9.02
N PRO A 381 -40.79 -14.73 -7.69
CA PRO A 381 -41.92 -14.44 -6.80
C PRO A 381 -42.22 -12.92 -6.70
N GLU A 382 -43.51 -12.57 -6.61
CA GLU A 382 -43.96 -11.16 -6.56
C GLU A 382 -43.32 -10.35 -5.42
N GLU A 383 -43.09 -10.93 -4.23
CA GLU A 383 -42.47 -10.24 -3.09
C GLU A 383 -40.97 -9.94 -3.29
N VAL A 384 -40.25 -10.77 -4.06
CA VAL A 384 -38.85 -10.53 -4.45
C VAL A 384 -38.78 -9.54 -5.62
N SER A 385 -39.87 -9.45 -6.40
CA SER A 385 -40.05 -8.47 -7.48
C SER A 385 -40.49 -7.08 -7.00
N ALA A 386 -40.94 -6.94 -5.74
CA ALA A 386 -41.55 -5.73 -5.17
C ALA A 386 -40.56 -4.62 -4.74
N ASN A 387 -39.25 -4.84 -4.87
CA ASN A 387 -38.28 -3.74 -5.00
C ASN A 387 -38.36 -3.19 -6.43
N THR A 388 -39.49 -2.56 -6.73
CA THR A 388 -39.81 -1.92 -8.00
C THR A 388 -39.34 -0.47 -7.98
N GLU A 389 -38.35 -0.13 -8.81
CA GLU A 389 -38.67 0.77 -9.90
C GLU A 389 -38.90 -0.11 -11.14
N THR A 390 -40.10 0.04 -11.70
CA THR A 390 -40.71 -0.86 -12.70
C THR A 390 -40.11 -0.68 -14.08
N GLU A 391 -39.90 -1.77 -14.81
CA GLU A 391 -40.03 -1.80 -16.28
C GLU A 391 -40.95 -2.95 -16.71
N PRO A 392 -41.83 -2.74 -17.72
CA PRO A 392 -42.88 -3.70 -18.08
C PRO A 392 -42.46 -4.72 -19.16
N GLU A 393 -43.28 -5.76 -19.28
CA GLU A 393 -43.08 -7.00 -20.06
C GLU A 393 -42.95 -6.87 -21.59
N CYS A 394 -42.11 -7.78 -22.12
CA CYS A 394 -41.92 -8.37 -23.45
C CYS A 394 -42.78 -7.94 -24.67
N GLU A 395 -42.07 -7.49 -25.72
CA GLU A 395 -42.15 -7.96 -27.12
C GLU A 395 -40.73 -7.89 -27.72
N PRO A 396 -40.35 -8.71 -28.73
CA PRO A 396 -38.95 -8.98 -29.05
C PRO A 396 -38.31 -7.79 -29.77
N VAL A 397 -37.59 -6.97 -29.02
CA VAL A 397 -36.75 -5.88 -29.52
C VAL A 397 -35.32 -6.11 -29.02
N ASP A 398 -34.34 -5.64 -29.78
CA ASP A 398 -32.90 -5.88 -29.65
C ASP A 398 -32.32 -5.45 -28.28
N VAL A 399 -32.54 -6.27 -27.23
CA VAL A 399 -32.31 -5.96 -25.81
C VAL A 399 -30.86 -5.57 -25.50
N MET A 400 -29.88 -6.08 -26.26
CA MET A 400 -28.47 -5.73 -26.07
C MET A 400 -28.18 -4.27 -26.41
N ALA A 401 -28.80 -3.72 -27.46
CA ALA A 401 -28.63 -2.32 -27.80
C ALA A 401 -29.31 -1.38 -26.78
N GLU A 402 -30.40 -1.82 -26.16
CA GLU A 402 -31.13 -1.05 -25.14
C GLU A 402 -30.48 -1.12 -23.76
N GLN A 403 -29.86 -2.24 -23.37
CA GLN A 403 -29.11 -2.37 -22.12
C GLN A 403 -27.73 -1.72 -22.20
N GLU A 404 -27.04 -1.83 -23.34
CA GLU A 404 -25.85 -1.02 -23.63
C GLU A 404 -26.21 0.47 -23.68
N ALA A 405 -27.38 0.85 -24.22
CA ALA A 405 -27.87 2.22 -24.13
C ALA A 405 -28.20 2.65 -22.69
N ARG A 406 -28.71 1.75 -21.83
CA ARG A 406 -29.00 2.05 -20.42
C ARG A 406 -27.75 2.22 -19.58
N TRP A 407 -26.72 1.39 -19.73
CA TRP A 407 -25.42 1.62 -19.07
C TRP A 407 -24.66 2.77 -19.69
N ALA A 408 -24.75 2.96 -21.02
CA ALA A 408 -24.22 4.15 -21.67
C ALA A 408 -24.96 5.42 -21.25
N GLU A 409 -26.16 5.34 -20.69
CA GLU A 409 -26.92 6.45 -20.11
C GLU A 409 -26.65 6.61 -18.60
N GLU A 410 -26.60 5.52 -17.83
CA GLU A 410 -26.35 5.49 -16.38
C GLU A 410 -24.90 5.87 -16.03
N TYR A 411 -23.94 5.40 -16.84
CA TYR A 411 -22.52 5.73 -16.73
C TYR A 411 -22.05 6.67 -17.83
N LYS A 412 -22.97 7.37 -18.51
CA LYS A 412 -22.63 8.34 -19.57
C LYS A 412 -21.60 9.37 -19.14
N ASP A 413 -21.62 9.67 -17.84
CA ASP A 413 -20.78 10.63 -17.18
C ASP A 413 -19.42 10.04 -16.75
N PHE A 414 -19.15 8.75 -16.96
CA PHE A 414 -17.91 8.08 -16.57
C PHE A 414 -17.24 7.41 -17.76
N GLU A 415 -16.03 7.86 -18.09
CA GLU A 415 -15.12 7.16 -18.99
C GLU A 415 -14.31 6.14 -18.18
N ILE A 416 -14.62 4.86 -18.35
CA ILE A 416 -14.04 3.76 -17.59
C ILE A 416 -13.22 2.86 -18.52
N LYS A 417 -12.04 2.43 -18.07
CA LYS A 417 -11.21 1.42 -18.74
C LYS A 417 -10.85 0.34 -17.73
N GLY A 418 -11.42 -0.85 -17.88
CA GLY A 418 -11.33 -1.90 -16.86
C GLY A 418 -11.88 -1.42 -15.51
N ASN A 419 -11.13 -1.64 -14.42
CA ASN A 419 -11.50 -1.16 -13.07
C ASN A 419 -10.96 0.25 -12.76
N THR A 420 -10.54 1.00 -13.80
CA THR A 420 -10.03 2.36 -13.66
C THR A 420 -11.06 3.37 -14.18
N LEU A 421 -11.48 4.30 -13.32
CA LEU A 421 -12.19 5.49 -13.77
C LEU A 421 -11.18 6.44 -14.38
N VAL A 422 -11.21 6.59 -15.71
CA VAL A 422 -10.27 7.45 -16.45
C VAL A 422 -10.70 8.90 -16.39
N LYS A 423 -12.01 9.18 -16.54
CA LYS A 423 -12.52 10.55 -16.54
C LYS A 423 -14.00 10.62 -16.19
N TYR A 424 -14.37 11.57 -15.35
CA TYR A 424 -15.73 11.99 -15.11
C TYR A 424 -16.08 13.15 -16.06
N LYS A 425 -17.26 13.07 -16.69
CA LYS A 425 -17.79 13.99 -17.71
C LYS A 425 -19.15 14.59 -17.32
N GLY A 426 -19.67 14.22 -16.15
CA GLY A 426 -20.97 14.68 -15.69
C GLY A 426 -20.97 16.14 -15.24
N SER A 427 -22.18 16.67 -15.01
CA SER A 427 -22.40 18.09 -14.73
C SER A 427 -22.01 18.52 -13.30
N GLY A 428 -21.60 17.61 -12.42
CA GLY A 428 -21.29 17.89 -11.02
C GLY A 428 -22.39 17.47 -10.04
N GLY A 429 -22.35 18.02 -8.82
CA GLY A 429 -23.23 17.61 -7.70
C GLY A 429 -22.69 16.42 -6.91
N GLU A 430 -23.56 15.73 -6.18
CA GLU A 430 -23.18 14.50 -5.48
C GLU A 430 -23.08 13.35 -6.48
N VAL A 431 -21.92 12.70 -6.50
CA VAL A 431 -21.60 11.64 -7.46
C VAL A 431 -21.22 10.38 -6.70
N THR A 432 -21.81 9.25 -7.09
CA THR A 432 -21.41 7.93 -6.59
C THR A 432 -20.58 7.24 -7.65
N VAL A 433 -19.33 6.96 -7.32
CA VAL A 433 -18.44 6.22 -8.22
C VAL A 433 -18.92 4.77 -8.30
N PRO A 434 -18.94 4.17 -9.50
CA PRO A 434 -19.38 2.79 -9.65
C PRO A 434 -18.56 1.80 -8.80
N TYR A 435 -19.22 0.80 -8.23
CA TYR A 435 -18.64 -0.06 -7.19
C TYR A 435 -17.43 -0.90 -7.67
N MET A 436 -17.36 -1.23 -8.95
CA MET A 436 -16.27 -2.01 -9.56
C MET A 436 -14.98 -1.21 -9.74
N ILE A 437 -14.99 0.10 -9.49
CA ILE A 437 -13.81 0.95 -9.64
C ILE A 437 -12.85 0.70 -8.49
N GLU A 438 -11.68 0.16 -8.82
CA GLU A 438 -10.56 -0.06 -7.89
C GLU A 438 -9.53 1.07 -7.96
N VAL A 439 -9.49 1.78 -9.08
CA VAL A 439 -8.53 2.86 -9.34
C VAL A 439 -9.25 4.11 -9.84
N LEU A 440 -9.07 5.23 -9.15
CA LEU A 440 -9.37 6.53 -9.74
C LEU A 440 -8.13 7.00 -10.51
N GLY A 441 -8.27 7.07 -11.83
CA GLY A 441 -7.20 7.43 -12.74
C GLY A 441 -6.72 8.87 -12.57
N GLU A 442 -5.59 9.16 -13.23
CA GLU A 442 -4.99 10.48 -13.23
C GLU A 442 -6.00 11.50 -13.76
N SER A 443 -6.18 12.63 -13.06
CA SER A 443 -7.12 13.68 -13.46
C SER A 443 -8.59 13.23 -13.62
N ALA A 444 -9.00 12.10 -13.03
CA ALA A 444 -10.34 11.54 -13.30
C ALA A 444 -11.49 12.50 -12.98
N PHE A 445 -11.41 13.29 -11.91
CA PHE A 445 -12.37 14.33 -11.53
C PHE A 445 -11.83 15.75 -11.74
N TYR A 446 -10.74 15.92 -12.49
CA TYR A 446 -10.11 17.22 -12.72
C TYR A 446 -11.12 18.25 -13.24
N ASP A 447 -11.14 19.43 -12.62
CA ASP A 447 -12.03 20.55 -12.99
C ASP A 447 -13.54 20.23 -12.89
N SER A 448 -13.90 19.20 -12.12
CA SER A 448 -15.30 18.78 -12.00
C SER A 448 -16.09 19.60 -10.98
N MET A 449 -17.36 19.85 -11.26
CA MET A 449 -18.28 20.60 -10.40
C MET A 449 -18.92 19.71 -9.31
N VAL A 450 -18.26 18.61 -8.92
CA VAL A 450 -18.77 17.68 -7.92
C VAL A 450 -18.80 18.35 -6.54
N THR A 451 -19.87 18.15 -5.79
CA THR A 451 -20.01 18.66 -4.41
C THR A 451 -19.60 17.63 -3.37
N LYS A 452 -19.76 16.35 -3.72
CA LYS A 452 -19.43 15.19 -2.90
C LYS A 452 -19.19 14.00 -3.81
N VAL A 453 -18.20 13.18 -3.48
CA VAL A 453 -17.89 11.95 -4.23
C VAL A 453 -17.93 10.76 -3.28
N ASN A 454 -18.90 9.87 -3.47
CA ASN A 454 -19.03 8.62 -2.73
C ASN A 454 -18.12 7.58 -3.37
N LEU A 455 -16.99 7.29 -2.71
CA LEU A 455 -15.99 6.33 -3.15
C LEU A 455 -16.42 4.89 -2.85
N PRO A 456 -16.11 3.92 -3.73
CA PRO A 456 -16.54 2.54 -3.52
C PRO A 456 -15.64 1.86 -2.48
N ARG A 457 -16.20 0.91 -1.72
CA ARG A 457 -15.49 0.16 -0.67
C ARG A 457 -14.34 -0.71 -1.18
N GLY A 458 -14.27 -0.96 -2.48
CA GLY A 458 -13.20 -1.71 -3.14
C GLY A 458 -12.07 -0.84 -3.68
N LEU A 459 -12.13 0.49 -3.51
CA LEU A 459 -11.13 1.40 -4.08
C LEU A 459 -9.77 1.20 -3.43
N LYS A 460 -8.75 0.90 -4.24
CA LYS A 460 -7.39 0.64 -3.80
C LYS A 460 -6.47 1.82 -4.04
N GLU A 461 -6.71 2.59 -5.10
CA GLU A 461 -5.79 3.64 -5.55
C GLU A 461 -6.52 4.89 -6.05
N ILE A 462 -5.97 6.07 -5.72
CA ILE A 462 -6.33 7.35 -6.31
C ILE A 462 -5.06 7.98 -6.87
N ARG A 463 -5.04 8.22 -8.18
CA ARG A 463 -3.87 8.74 -8.88
C ARG A 463 -3.76 10.25 -8.82
N SER A 464 -2.59 10.76 -9.21
CA SER A 464 -2.28 12.19 -9.23
C SER A 464 -3.34 13.01 -9.97
N TYR A 465 -3.56 14.26 -9.54
CA TYR A 465 -4.52 15.20 -10.13
C TYR A 465 -6.00 14.79 -10.06
N CYS A 466 -6.34 13.63 -9.47
CA CYS A 466 -7.68 13.07 -9.58
C CYS A 466 -8.77 14.07 -9.21
N PHE A 467 -8.66 14.75 -8.07
CA PHE A 467 -9.61 15.78 -7.63
C PHE A 467 -9.01 17.19 -7.71
N TRP A 468 -8.11 17.45 -8.66
CA TRP A 468 -7.54 18.79 -8.82
C TRP A 468 -8.60 19.78 -9.34
N ASN A 469 -8.65 20.98 -8.75
CA ASN A 469 -9.56 22.07 -9.15
C ASN A 469 -11.04 21.66 -9.19
N CYS A 470 -11.55 20.92 -8.22
CA CYS A 470 -12.99 20.67 -8.03
C CYS A 470 -13.60 21.78 -7.15
N PRO A 471 -14.07 22.91 -7.71
CA PRO A 471 -14.39 24.12 -6.93
C PRO A 471 -15.57 23.98 -5.97
N GLU A 472 -16.39 22.94 -6.16
CA GLU A 472 -17.61 22.71 -5.39
C GLU A 472 -17.45 21.58 -4.36
N LEU A 473 -16.35 20.82 -4.37
CA LEU A 473 -16.17 19.65 -3.50
C LEU A 473 -16.01 20.09 -2.04
N CYS A 474 -16.93 19.69 -1.17
CA CYS A 474 -16.95 20.12 0.23
C CYS A 474 -16.31 19.11 1.19
N GLU A 475 -16.54 17.82 0.95
CA GLU A 475 -16.03 16.73 1.77
C GLU A 475 -15.77 15.49 0.92
N ILE A 476 -14.83 14.66 1.35
CA ILE A 476 -14.61 13.33 0.80
C ILE A 476 -14.24 12.35 1.91
N THR A 477 -14.68 11.11 1.80
CA THR A 477 -14.34 10.03 2.75
C THR A 477 -13.54 8.96 2.02
N LEU A 478 -12.30 8.75 2.47
CA LEU A 478 -11.41 7.73 1.92
C LEU A 478 -11.75 6.35 2.50
N PRO A 479 -11.95 5.32 1.67
CA PRO A 479 -12.39 4.02 2.15
C PRO A 479 -11.30 3.25 2.88
N ALA A 480 -11.68 2.30 3.74
CA ALA A 480 -10.75 1.47 4.50
C ALA A 480 -9.86 0.59 3.58
N SER A 481 -10.29 0.33 2.35
CA SER A 481 -9.57 -0.41 1.30
C SER A 481 -8.46 0.38 0.61
N LEU A 482 -8.41 1.71 0.77
CA LEU A 482 -7.44 2.54 0.05
C LEU A 482 -6.02 2.20 0.50
N ARG A 483 -5.14 1.88 -0.47
CA ARG A 483 -3.74 1.50 -0.26
C ARG A 483 -2.76 2.46 -0.90
N ASN A 484 -3.20 3.31 -1.82
CA ASN A 484 -2.32 4.21 -2.54
C ASN A 484 -2.99 5.57 -2.83
N LEU A 485 -2.32 6.65 -2.42
CA LEU A 485 -2.56 8.01 -2.88
C LEU A 485 -1.31 8.37 -3.70
N GLU A 486 -1.36 8.22 -5.02
CA GLU A 486 -0.18 8.36 -5.87
C GLU A 486 0.19 9.84 -6.05
N TYR A 487 1.44 10.16 -5.69
CA TYR A 487 2.10 11.40 -6.05
C TYR A 487 3.07 11.10 -7.19
N TYR A 488 3.00 11.84 -8.29
CA TYR A 488 3.97 11.70 -9.37
C TYR A 488 5.36 12.08 -8.85
N ILE A 489 6.26 11.10 -8.81
CA ILE A 489 7.69 11.30 -8.57
C ILE A 489 8.35 11.25 -9.94
N ASP A 490 9.01 12.33 -10.36
CA ASP A 490 9.83 12.31 -11.57
C ASP A 490 11.01 11.35 -11.35
N ALA A 491 10.94 10.17 -11.98
CA ALA A 491 11.93 9.10 -11.86
C ALA A 491 13.35 9.50 -12.31
N THR A 492 13.49 10.62 -13.01
CA THR A 492 14.77 11.13 -13.53
C THR A 492 15.47 12.09 -12.57
N THR A 493 14.68 12.82 -11.77
CA THR A 493 15.19 13.88 -10.89
C THR A 493 14.98 13.56 -9.41
N GLY A 494 14.15 12.57 -9.08
CA GLY A 494 13.67 12.32 -7.71
C GLY A 494 12.80 13.45 -7.17
N TYR A 495 12.44 14.42 -8.01
CA TYR A 495 11.67 15.60 -7.66
C TYR A 495 10.18 15.28 -7.80
N VAL A 496 9.39 15.59 -6.78
CA VAL A 496 7.92 15.61 -6.90
C VAL A 496 7.55 17.00 -7.40
N PRO A 497 7.11 17.17 -8.66
CA PRO A 497 6.60 18.45 -9.12
C PRO A 497 5.42 18.83 -8.24
N ILE A 498 5.45 20.07 -7.72
CA ILE A 498 4.41 20.70 -6.88
C ILE A 498 2.99 20.52 -7.45
N GLN A 499 2.87 20.21 -8.75
CA GLN A 499 1.60 20.10 -9.45
C GLN A 499 0.91 18.73 -9.30
N ALA A 500 1.56 17.62 -8.96
CA ALA A 500 0.94 16.28 -9.05
C ALA A 500 0.12 15.81 -7.83
N GLN A 501 -0.88 16.61 -7.46
CA GLN A 501 -1.56 16.48 -6.17
C GLN A 501 -3.00 15.95 -6.35
N VAL A 502 -3.45 15.08 -5.44
CA VAL A 502 -4.79 14.47 -5.52
C VAL A 502 -5.90 15.48 -5.23
N PHE A 503 -5.75 16.31 -4.19
CA PHE A 503 -6.84 17.15 -3.63
C PHE A 503 -6.67 18.65 -3.81
N SER A 504 -5.75 19.11 -4.63
CA SER A 504 -5.37 20.52 -4.61
C SER A 504 -6.27 21.44 -5.41
N ASN A 505 -6.28 22.71 -4.98
CA ASN A 505 -7.08 23.79 -5.54
C ASN A 505 -8.58 23.52 -5.39
N ASN A 506 -8.98 23.02 -4.22
CA ASN A 506 -10.37 22.70 -3.87
C ASN A 506 -10.90 23.71 -2.81
N PRO A 507 -11.25 24.95 -3.19
CA PRO A 507 -11.51 26.05 -2.26
C PRO A 507 -12.70 25.86 -1.30
N LYS A 508 -13.52 24.82 -1.49
CA LYS A 508 -14.63 24.46 -0.59
C LYS A 508 -14.39 23.18 0.20
N LEU A 509 -13.28 22.46 -0.03
CA LEU A 509 -13.02 21.19 0.65
C LEU A 509 -12.65 21.48 2.10
N GLU A 510 -13.59 21.20 3.01
CA GLU A 510 -13.46 21.47 4.45
C GLU A 510 -12.97 20.25 5.23
N ALA A 511 -13.18 19.04 4.70
CA ALA A 511 -12.79 17.80 5.37
C ALA A 511 -12.43 16.67 4.40
N ILE A 512 -11.34 15.98 4.72
CA ILE A 512 -11.00 14.65 4.20
C ILE A 512 -11.12 13.68 5.37
N ASN A 513 -12.17 12.88 5.34
CA ASN A 513 -12.42 11.82 6.32
C ASN A 513 -11.77 10.52 5.85
N VAL A 514 -11.49 9.62 6.79
CA VAL A 514 -10.95 8.29 6.50
C VAL A 514 -11.77 7.28 7.27
N GLU A 515 -12.24 6.23 6.60
CA GLU A 515 -12.99 5.15 7.24
C GLU A 515 -12.13 4.41 8.28
N GLU A 516 -12.78 3.93 9.34
CA GLU A 516 -12.14 3.15 10.39
C GLU A 516 -11.50 1.88 9.80
N GLY A 517 -10.28 1.57 10.23
CA GLY A 517 -9.53 0.41 9.74
C GLY A 517 -8.66 0.67 8.51
N ASN A 518 -8.59 1.89 7.98
CA ASN A 518 -7.58 2.22 6.97
C ASN A 518 -6.15 2.09 7.55
N PRO A 519 -5.26 1.29 6.95
CA PRO A 519 -3.94 1.00 7.52
C PRO A 519 -2.89 2.09 7.27
N LEU A 520 -3.13 3.02 6.35
CA LEU A 520 -2.13 3.99 5.89
C LEU A 520 -2.49 5.43 6.22
N TYR A 521 -3.78 5.74 6.36
CA TYR A 521 -4.27 7.09 6.54
C TYR A 521 -5.19 7.19 7.74
N LYS A 522 -5.25 8.38 8.33
CA LYS A 522 -6.32 8.76 9.25
C LYS A 522 -6.70 10.21 9.06
N SER A 523 -7.91 10.54 9.50
CA SER A 523 -8.35 11.92 9.61
C SER A 523 -8.23 12.39 11.04
N ILE A 524 -7.64 13.56 11.26
CA ILE A 524 -7.65 14.27 12.55
C ILE A 524 -8.34 15.61 12.32
N ASP A 525 -9.55 15.77 12.83
CA ASP A 525 -10.39 16.97 12.63
C ASP A 525 -10.59 17.33 11.13
N GLY A 526 -10.78 16.33 10.27
CA GLY A 526 -10.95 16.52 8.83
C GLY A 526 -9.66 16.77 8.06
N VAL A 527 -8.50 16.81 8.72
CA VAL A 527 -7.17 16.94 8.09
C VAL A 527 -6.58 15.54 7.88
N LEU A 528 -5.97 15.31 6.72
CA LEU A 528 -5.43 14.00 6.34
C LEU A 528 -4.01 13.81 6.89
N PHE A 529 -3.80 12.71 7.62
CA PHE A 529 -2.52 12.30 8.18
C PHE A 529 -2.18 10.86 7.78
N SER A 530 -0.91 10.48 7.92
CA SER A 530 -0.49 9.08 7.98
C SER A 530 -1.21 8.37 9.13
N ALA A 531 -1.44 7.05 9.04
CA ALA A 531 -2.15 6.27 10.05
C ALA A 531 -1.53 6.41 11.46
N ASP A 532 -0.19 6.52 11.54
CA ASP A 532 0.50 6.77 12.81
C ASP A 532 0.39 8.23 13.30
N GLY A 533 0.04 9.17 12.41
CA GLY A 533 -0.13 10.61 12.70
C GLY A 533 1.16 11.40 12.66
N LYS A 534 2.26 10.77 12.25
CA LYS A 534 3.58 11.40 12.19
C LYS A 534 3.73 12.33 10.99
N THR A 535 2.98 12.13 9.91
CA THR A 535 3.06 12.97 8.72
C THR A 535 1.72 13.63 8.47
N LEU A 536 1.70 14.96 8.41
CA LEU A 536 0.55 15.71 7.88
C LEU A 536 0.60 15.63 6.36
N ILE A 537 -0.35 14.91 5.75
CA ILE A 537 -0.34 14.63 4.33
C ILE A 537 -0.99 15.78 3.54
N TYR A 538 -2.18 16.20 3.97
CA TYR A 538 -2.92 17.26 3.29
C TYR A 538 -3.89 17.99 4.22
N TYR A 539 -3.80 19.31 4.24
CA TYR A 539 -4.76 20.20 4.88
C TYR A 539 -5.82 20.64 3.85
N PRO A 540 -7.13 20.44 4.12
CA PRO A 540 -8.20 20.82 3.19
C PRO A 540 -8.20 22.32 2.84
N ASP A 541 -8.11 22.66 1.55
CA ASP A 541 -7.99 24.05 1.07
C ASP A 541 -9.16 24.96 1.53
N GLY A 542 -10.37 24.40 1.66
CA GLY A 542 -11.55 25.11 2.13
C GLY A 542 -11.70 25.18 3.65
N LYS A 543 -10.89 24.44 4.43
CA LYS A 543 -10.97 24.45 5.90
C LYS A 543 -10.40 25.76 6.46
N LYS A 544 -11.28 26.70 6.79
CA LYS A 544 -10.89 28.02 7.28
C LYS A 544 -10.55 28.03 8.77
N THR A 545 -9.41 28.61 9.10
CA THR A 545 -9.04 28.91 10.50
C THR A 545 -8.07 30.08 10.55
N ASP A 546 -8.14 30.87 11.62
CA ASP A 546 -7.15 31.91 11.88
C ASP A 546 -5.81 31.31 12.33
N LEU A 547 -5.85 30.24 13.12
CA LEU A 547 -4.67 29.53 13.61
C LEU A 547 -4.90 28.03 13.49
N TYR A 548 -4.00 27.35 12.79
CA TYR A 548 -3.93 25.90 12.79
C TYR A 548 -2.80 25.42 13.68
N ILE A 549 -3.15 24.68 14.74
CA ILE A 549 -2.20 24.03 15.63
C ILE A 549 -2.02 22.60 15.12
N ILE A 550 -0.84 22.31 14.56
CA ILE A 550 -0.53 20.97 14.10
C ILE A 550 -0.40 20.06 15.34
N PRO A 551 -1.04 18.87 15.36
CA PRO A 551 -1.02 17.97 16.50
C PRO A 551 0.39 17.60 16.98
N GLU A 552 0.58 17.54 18.30
CA GLU A 552 1.80 16.98 18.89
C GLU A 552 1.93 15.48 18.53
N GLY A 553 3.14 15.05 18.17
CA GLY A 553 3.40 13.72 17.60
C GLY A 553 3.62 13.76 16.09
N THR A 554 3.25 14.84 15.39
CA THR A 554 3.62 15.06 13.99
C THR A 554 5.12 15.37 13.89
N GLU A 555 5.84 14.58 13.11
CA GLU A 555 7.29 14.64 12.91
C GLU A 555 7.67 15.25 11.55
N GLU A 556 6.76 15.22 10.57
CA GLU A 556 6.98 15.68 9.19
C GLU A 556 5.72 16.34 8.59
N LEU A 557 5.93 17.31 7.69
CA LEU A 557 4.88 17.82 6.80
C LEU A 557 5.11 17.17 5.43
N GLY A 558 4.09 16.60 4.81
CA GLY A 558 4.18 16.11 3.43
C GLY A 558 4.29 17.27 2.44
N TYR A 559 4.86 17.01 1.24
CA TYR A 559 5.09 18.05 0.22
C TYR A 559 3.83 18.82 -0.19
N THR A 560 2.67 18.21 0.01
CA THR A 560 1.35 18.76 -0.33
C THR A 560 0.55 19.20 0.89
N ALA A 561 1.17 19.22 2.08
CA ALA A 561 0.52 19.51 3.36
C ALA A 561 -0.33 20.78 3.28
N PHE A 562 0.17 21.82 2.64
CA PHE A 562 -0.54 23.08 2.45
C PHE A 562 -0.43 23.56 1.00
N SER A 563 -1.46 23.29 0.20
CA SER A 563 -1.48 23.63 -1.22
C SER A 563 -2.08 25.01 -1.49
N TYR A 564 -3.35 25.25 -1.15
CA TYR A 564 -3.99 26.57 -1.29
C TYR A 564 -4.93 26.95 -0.13
N PRO A 565 -4.63 26.61 1.15
CA PRO A 565 -5.58 26.88 2.21
C PRO A 565 -5.60 28.36 2.60
N GLU A 566 -6.76 28.81 3.10
CA GLU A 566 -6.92 30.15 3.69
C GLU A 566 -6.65 30.09 5.21
N ILE A 567 -5.36 30.14 5.59
CA ILE A 567 -4.91 30.11 7.00
C ILE A 567 -4.03 31.32 7.31
N SER A 568 -4.35 32.04 8.39
CA SER A 568 -3.58 33.22 8.80
C SER A 568 -2.32 32.89 9.62
N ALA A 569 -2.33 31.81 10.39
CA ALA A 569 -1.19 31.39 11.20
C ALA A 569 -1.11 29.87 11.38
N ILE A 570 0.11 29.36 11.53
CA ILE A 570 0.38 27.94 11.82
C ILE A 570 1.21 27.83 13.09
N HIS A 571 0.93 26.83 13.93
CA HIS A 571 1.77 26.45 15.06
C HIS A 571 2.33 25.04 14.85
N LEU A 572 3.66 24.95 14.69
CA LEU A 572 4.44 23.73 14.55
C LEU A 572 4.70 23.05 15.90
N PRO A 573 4.56 21.71 16.01
CA PRO A 573 4.68 20.99 17.27
C PRO A 573 6.14 20.82 17.70
N SER A 574 6.34 20.39 18.94
CA SER A 574 7.67 20.10 19.48
C SER A 574 8.37 18.94 18.77
N THR A 575 7.59 18.03 18.20
CA THR A 575 8.04 16.79 17.54
C THR A 575 8.47 16.96 16.09
N LEU A 576 8.17 18.10 15.45
CA LEU A 576 8.47 18.31 14.03
C LEU A 576 10.00 18.36 13.82
N ARG A 577 10.51 17.45 12.99
CA ARG A 577 11.95 17.24 12.78
C ARG A 577 12.45 17.77 11.45
N GLN A 578 11.56 17.78 10.45
CA GLN A 578 11.93 18.08 9.08
C GLN A 578 10.87 18.94 8.40
N LEU A 579 11.37 19.95 7.69
CA LEU A 579 10.71 20.71 6.65
C LEU A 579 11.45 20.39 5.35
N HIS A 580 10.75 20.47 4.22
CA HIS A 580 11.38 20.17 2.94
C HIS A 580 12.45 21.22 2.63
N SER A 581 13.55 20.77 2.03
CA SER A 581 14.73 21.60 1.74
C SER A 581 14.46 22.72 0.72
N ASP A 582 13.30 22.68 0.07
CA ASP A 582 12.79 23.68 -0.84
C ASP A 582 11.89 24.72 -0.16
N GLY A 583 11.77 24.77 1.17
CA GLY A 583 11.06 25.85 1.90
C GLY A 583 9.60 26.09 1.47
N GLY A 584 9.05 25.23 0.59
CA GLY A 584 7.80 25.39 -0.13
C GLY A 584 6.60 24.92 0.66
N ASP A 585 6.83 24.31 1.83
CA ASP A 585 5.80 23.77 2.74
C ASP A 585 4.69 24.78 3.05
N PHE A 586 5.01 26.08 3.02
CA PHE A 586 4.07 27.16 3.28
C PHE A 586 3.80 28.06 2.06
N SER A 587 4.47 27.83 0.94
CA SER A 587 4.41 28.67 -0.27
C SER A 587 3.02 28.71 -0.89
N GLY A 588 2.23 27.66 -0.70
CA GLY A 588 0.84 27.56 -1.13
C GLY A 588 -0.13 28.45 -0.33
N ILE A 589 0.25 28.83 0.89
CA ILE A 589 -0.62 29.60 1.80
C ILE A 589 -0.44 31.08 1.54
N SER A 590 -1.20 31.62 0.60
CA SER A 590 -1.05 33.04 0.23
C SER A 590 -1.56 34.03 1.28
N THR A 591 -2.21 33.55 2.34
CA THR A 591 -2.82 34.36 3.40
C THR A 591 -1.99 34.41 4.69
N LEU A 592 -0.88 33.68 4.74
CA LEU A 592 -0.12 33.41 5.96
C LEU A 592 0.61 34.64 6.49
N LYS A 593 0.33 34.99 7.75
CA LYS A 593 0.95 36.09 8.49
C LYS A 593 2.01 35.63 9.49
N GLY A 594 1.97 34.37 9.93
CA GLY A 594 2.88 33.88 10.97
C GLY A 594 3.01 32.36 11.04
N VAL A 595 4.23 31.90 11.29
CA VAL A 595 4.54 30.52 11.69
C VAL A 595 5.16 30.55 13.07
N TYR A 596 4.51 29.86 14.01
CA TYR A 596 4.91 29.74 15.40
C TYR A 596 5.44 28.34 15.69
N VAL A 597 6.41 28.21 16.58
CA VAL A 597 7.03 26.92 16.91
C VAL A 597 6.97 26.68 18.41
N SER A 598 6.59 25.46 18.81
CA SER A 598 6.65 25.04 20.21
C SER A 598 8.07 25.24 20.78
N PRO A 599 8.22 25.83 21.99
CA PRO A 599 9.52 26.17 22.57
C PRO A 599 10.50 24.99 22.66
N GLU A 600 9.98 23.78 22.82
CA GLU A 600 10.72 22.52 22.99
C GLU A 600 11.23 21.93 21.67
N ASN A 601 10.81 22.47 20.51
CA ASN A 601 11.27 21.98 19.22
C ASN A 601 12.80 22.12 19.09
N GLN A 602 13.46 21.02 18.70
CA GLN A 602 14.93 20.93 18.64
C GLN A 602 15.53 21.42 17.31
N PHE A 603 14.70 21.63 16.28
CA PHE A 603 15.14 21.89 14.90
C PHE A 603 14.77 23.29 14.43
N TYR A 604 13.69 23.86 14.96
CA TYR A 604 13.15 25.15 14.55
C TYR A 604 12.82 26.05 15.73
N TYR A 605 12.75 27.35 15.46
CA TYR A 605 12.14 28.33 16.36
C TYR A 605 11.54 29.47 15.54
N SER A 606 10.60 30.19 16.13
CA SER A 606 9.99 31.38 15.52
C SER A 606 10.23 32.62 16.36
N VAL A 607 10.41 33.77 15.71
CA VAL A 607 10.35 35.09 16.37
C VAL A 607 9.35 35.94 15.61
N ASP A 608 8.34 36.44 16.32
CA ASP A 608 7.26 37.26 15.75
C ASP A 608 6.61 36.67 14.48
N GLY A 609 6.52 35.33 14.43
CA GLY A 609 5.94 34.59 13.30
C GLY A 609 6.90 34.31 12.13
N VAL A 610 8.15 34.75 12.20
CA VAL A 610 9.20 34.42 11.21
C VAL A 610 9.93 33.16 11.66
N LEU A 611 10.16 32.22 10.73
CA LEU A 611 10.70 30.90 11.01
C LEU A 611 12.21 30.83 10.80
N TYR A 612 12.92 30.28 11.78
CA TYR A 612 14.37 30.14 11.79
C TYR A 612 14.80 28.72 12.18
N SER A 613 16.00 28.33 11.75
CA SER A 613 16.63 27.08 12.18
C SER A 613 17.13 27.18 13.62
N ARG A 614 16.97 26.15 14.45
CA ARG A 614 17.33 26.18 15.88
C ARG A 614 18.81 26.43 16.14
N ASN A 615 19.68 26.05 15.20
CA ASN A 615 21.11 26.38 15.24
C ASN A 615 21.40 27.87 15.00
N ARG A 616 20.37 28.67 14.74
CA ARG A 616 20.35 30.13 14.50
C ARG A 616 21.11 30.59 13.26
N LYS A 617 21.38 29.67 12.32
CA LYS A 617 22.15 29.97 11.11
C LYS A 617 21.29 30.42 9.94
N SER A 618 20.00 30.08 9.91
CA SER A 618 19.17 30.29 8.74
C SER A 618 17.84 30.94 9.09
N LEU A 619 17.47 31.95 8.32
CA LEU A 619 16.06 32.34 8.15
C LEU A 619 15.46 31.36 7.14
N ILE A 620 14.48 30.58 7.57
CA ILE A 620 13.89 29.50 6.77
C ILE A 620 12.71 30.04 5.97
N PHE A 621 11.81 30.77 6.62
CA PHE A 621 10.59 31.24 5.99
C PHE A 621 10.10 32.55 6.61
N TYR A 622 9.81 33.50 5.74
CA TYR A 622 9.16 34.77 6.02
C TYR A 622 7.74 34.73 5.47
N PRO A 623 6.70 34.81 6.33
CA PRO A 623 5.31 34.72 5.86
C PRO A 623 4.96 35.78 4.81
N ASN A 624 4.40 35.32 3.69
CA ASN A 624 4.20 36.09 2.45
C ASN A 624 3.10 37.17 2.51
N ASN A 625 2.28 37.19 3.57
CA ASN A 625 1.14 38.10 3.72
C ASN A 625 1.25 38.98 4.97
N ARG A 626 2.47 39.21 5.46
CA ARG A 626 2.71 40.16 6.55
C ARG A 626 2.56 41.61 6.09
N GLU A 627 2.34 42.51 7.03
CA GLU A 627 1.97 43.90 6.74
C GLU A 627 3.19 44.81 6.53
N GLU A 628 4.40 44.37 6.91
CA GLU A 628 5.61 45.16 6.72
C GLU A 628 5.90 45.40 5.23
N THR A 629 6.33 46.61 4.92
CA THR A 629 6.73 47.01 3.56
C THR A 629 8.24 47.19 3.42
N GLU A 630 8.96 47.23 4.54
CA GLU A 630 10.41 47.38 4.60
C GLU A 630 11.00 46.42 5.63
N LEU A 631 12.18 45.87 5.34
CA LEU A 631 13.03 45.17 6.30
C LEU A 631 14.41 45.81 6.33
N LYS A 632 14.86 46.17 7.53
CA LYS A 632 16.18 46.73 7.83
C LYS A 632 17.05 45.70 8.55
N PRO A 633 18.37 45.90 8.61
CA PRO A 633 19.28 44.96 9.28
C PRO A 633 18.87 44.60 10.72
N GLU A 634 18.33 45.55 11.48
CA GLU A 634 17.86 45.34 12.86
C GLU A 634 16.62 44.45 13.00
N ASP A 635 15.86 44.24 11.92
CA ASP A 635 14.64 43.42 11.91
C ASP A 635 14.95 41.92 11.83
N PHE A 636 16.20 41.56 11.55
CA PHE A 636 16.67 40.18 11.44
C PHE A 636 17.25 39.66 12.76
N GLN A 637 17.09 38.36 13.01
CA GLN A 637 17.76 37.72 14.14
C GLN A 637 19.28 37.76 14.01
N LYS A 638 19.98 38.05 15.10
CA LYS A 638 21.46 38.12 15.10
C LYS A 638 22.08 36.74 14.87
N GLY A 639 23.13 36.70 14.06
CA GLY A 639 23.95 35.51 13.84
C GLY A 639 23.42 34.56 12.76
N ILE A 640 22.37 34.95 12.03
CA ILE A 640 22.01 34.28 10.79
C ILE A 640 23.11 34.48 9.75
N ILE A 641 23.44 33.40 9.05
CA ILE A 641 24.45 33.37 7.99
C ILE A 641 23.83 32.98 6.64
N ASN A 642 22.57 32.53 6.62
CA ASN A 642 21.89 32.06 5.41
C ASN A 642 20.48 32.63 5.31
N ILE A 643 20.12 33.12 4.12
CA ILE A 643 18.73 33.30 3.70
C ILE A 643 18.35 32.04 2.93
N GLY A 644 17.55 31.18 3.57
CA GLY A 644 17.21 29.86 3.05
C GLY A 644 16.43 29.90 1.73
N ALA A 645 16.39 28.75 1.07
CA ALA A 645 15.64 28.60 -0.17
C ALA A 645 14.18 29.01 0.05
N PHE A 646 13.63 29.80 -0.87
CA PHE A 646 12.25 30.29 -0.85
C PHE A 646 11.83 31.14 0.37
N ALA A 647 12.79 31.59 1.17
CA ALA A 647 12.53 32.31 2.42
C ALA A 647 11.53 33.48 2.29
N PHE A 648 11.60 34.26 1.21
CA PHE A 648 10.74 35.41 0.89
C PHE A 648 9.93 35.17 -0.38
N GLN A 649 9.70 33.91 -0.75
CA GLN A 649 8.98 33.58 -1.97
C GLN A 649 7.55 34.15 -1.92
N GLN A 650 7.10 34.70 -3.06
CA GLN A 650 5.73 35.20 -3.25
C GLN A 650 5.31 36.31 -2.26
N ASP A 651 6.26 36.97 -1.58
CA ASP A 651 5.93 38.06 -0.68
C ASP A 651 5.12 39.16 -1.40
N LYS A 652 4.00 39.54 -0.77
CA LYS A 652 2.99 40.42 -1.36
C LYS A 652 3.19 41.88 -1.01
N ASN A 653 3.95 42.22 0.04
CA ASN A 653 3.90 43.54 0.66
C ASN A 653 5.27 44.21 0.80
N LEU A 654 6.35 43.45 0.97
CA LEU A 654 7.71 43.96 1.05
C LEU A 654 8.09 44.65 -0.26
N LYS A 655 8.58 45.87 -0.11
CA LYS A 655 9.11 46.71 -1.18
C LYS A 655 10.61 46.86 -1.09
N THR A 656 11.14 46.98 0.13
CA THR A 656 12.57 47.18 0.36
C THR A 656 13.10 46.20 1.37
N VAL A 657 14.21 45.54 1.03
CA VAL A 657 14.90 44.62 1.95
C VAL A 657 16.38 44.99 2.02
N GLU A 658 16.85 45.33 3.21
CA GLU A 658 18.26 45.56 3.52
C GLU A 658 18.73 44.41 4.42
N LEU A 659 19.51 43.49 3.83
CA LEU A 659 20.01 42.31 4.54
C LEU A 659 21.14 42.69 5.52
N PRO A 660 21.20 42.08 6.71
CA PRO A 660 22.19 42.41 7.73
C PRO A 660 23.58 41.84 7.39
N GLU A 661 24.63 42.55 7.76
CA GLU A 661 25.99 42.01 7.73
C GLU A 661 26.09 40.71 8.55
N GLY A 662 26.85 39.75 8.03
CA GLY A 662 26.99 38.39 8.59
C GLY A 662 26.25 37.32 7.78
N ILE A 663 25.35 37.68 6.86
CA ILE A 663 24.82 36.75 5.86
C ILE A 663 25.95 36.36 4.90
N GLU A 664 26.16 35.07 4.70
CA GLU A 664 27.16 34.50 3.81
C GLU A 664 26.52 33.98 2.51
N VAL A 665 25.28 33.47 2.59
CA VAL A 665 24.59 32.78 1.49
C VAL A 665 23.16 33.29 1.31
N ILE A 666 22.75 33.45 0.04
CA ILE A 666 21.35 33.58 -0.39
C ILE A 666 21.02 32.38 -1.28
N ASP A 667 20.17 31.50 -0.80
CA ASP A 667 19.87 30.22 -1.45
C ASP A 667 18.89 30.33 -2.63
N TRP A 668 18.70 29.20 -3.30
CA TRP A 668 17.88 29.06 -4.50
C TRP A 668 16.46 29.61 -4.27
N MET A 669 15.97 30.43 -5.21
CA MET A 669 14.61 31.01 -5.17
C MET A 669 14.23 31.81 -3.91
N ALA A 670 15.21 32.26 -3.12
CA ALA A 670 14.98 32.97 -1.85
C ALA A 670 13.97 34.13 -1.93
N PHE A 671 13.99 34.96 -2.97
CA PHE A 671 13.06 36.09 -3.17
C PHE A 671 12.13 35.88 -4.38
N SER A 672 12.04 34.64 -4.89
CA SER A 672 11.29 34.33 -6.10
C SER A 672 9.84 34.81 -6.04
N TRP A 673 9.34 35.37 -7.15
CA TRP A 673 7.95 35.86 -7.28
C TRP A 673 7.52 36.89 -6.23
N ALA A 674 8.44 37.58 -5.54
CA ALA A 674 8.10 38.70 -4.66
C ALA A 674 7.62 39.91 -5.49
N LYS A 675 6.31 39.95 -5.79
CA LYS A 675 5.73 40.87 -6.79
C LYS A 675 5.71 42.34 -6.38
N SER A 676 5.90 42.61 -5.09
CA SER A 676 5.95 43.98 -4.56
C SER A 676 7.37 44.51 -4.35
N LEU A 677 8.38 43.65 -4.47
CA LEU A 677 9.76 43.98 -4.15
C LEU A 677 10.33 44.96 -5.18
N GLU A 678 10.73 46.14 -4.73
CA GLU A 678 11.26 47.25 -5.53
C GLU A 678 12.78 47.36 -5.40
N SER A 679 13.34 47.10 -4.21
CA SER A 679 14.78 47.14 -3.98
C SER A 679 15.28 46.13 -2.95
N VAL A 680 16.44 45.54 -3.23
CA VAL A 680 17.18 44.68 -2.28
C VAL A 680 18.61 45.17 -2.15
N THR A 681 19.10 45.27 -0.92
CA THR A 681 20.50 45.52 -0.60
C THR A 681 21.13 44.29 0.05
N VAL A 682 22.13 43.74 -0.63
CA VAL A 682 22.90 42.56 -0.24
C VAL A 682 24.24 43.00 0.36
N PRO A 683 24.54 42.64 1.63
CA PRO A 683 25.72 43.10 2.36
C PRO A 683 27.03 42.55 1.81
N ALA A 684 28.15 43.14 2.26
CA ALA A 684 29.48 42.74 1.78
C ALA A 684 29.89 41.34 2.25
N SER A 685 29.27 40.84 3.31
CA SER A 685 29.49 39.48 3.82
C SER A 685 28.98 38.36 2.90
N VAL A 686 28.06 38.64 1.96
CA VAL A 686 27.47 37.58 1.12
C VAL A 686 28.47 37.09 0.10
N GLY A 687 28.97 35.87 0.29
CA GLY A 687 29.93 35.22 -0.59
C GLY A 687 29.29 34.49 -1.76
N TYR A 688 28.04 34.06 -1.63
CA TYR A 688 27.35 33.26 -2.64
C TYR A 688 25.87 33.61 -2.77
N ILE A 689 25.41 33.78 -4.01
CA ILE A 689 23.99 33.89 -4.35
C ILE A 689 23.66 32.79 -5.34
N SER A 690 22.66 31.98 -5.03
CA SER A 690 22.24 30.87 -5.88
C SER A 690 21.45 31.33 -7.11
N GLY A 691 21.32 30.43 -8.10
CA GLY A 691 20.45 30.62 -9.26
C GLY A 691 19.01 30.89 -8.84
N TYR A 692 18.27 31.64 -9.66
CA TYR A 692 16.85 31.97 -9.50
C TYR A 692 16.49 32.73 -8.21
N ALA A 693 17.47 33.23 -7.44
CA ALA A 693 17.23 33.91 -6.18
C ALA A 693 16.23 35.08 -6.29
N PHE A 694 16.22 35.81 -7.41
CA PHE A 694 15.33 36.95 -7.67
C PHE A 694 14.46 36.76 -8.94
N VAL A 695 14.14 35.50 -9.26
CA VAL A 695 13.29 35.13 -10.40
C VAL A 695 11.90 35.79 -10.29
N ASP A 696 11.35 36.31 -11.40
CA ASP A 696 9.99 36.89 -11.50
C ASP A 696 9.63 37.95 -10.43
N CYS A 697 10.61 38.69 -9.93
CA CYS A 697 10.38 39.87 -9.08
C CYS A 697 9.95 41.08 -9.94
N HIS A 698 8.69 41.11 -10.40
CA HIS A 698 8.22 42.03 -11.45
C HIS A 698 8.28 43.54 -11.13
N LYS A 699 8.57 43.94 -9.89
CA LYS A 699 8.76 45.35 -9.53
C LYS A 699 10.19 45.68 -9.14
N LEU A 700 11.10 44.71 -9.18
CA LEU A 700 12.47 44.92 -8.74
C LEU A 700 13.14 45.89 -9.72
N GLU A 701 13.51 47.06 -9.23
CA GLU A 701 14.20 48.09 -10.01
C GLU A 701 15.67 48.17 -9.62
N LYS A 702 15.99 47.89 -8.35
CA LYS A 702 17.31 48.11 -7.77
C LYS A 702 17.79 46.92 -6.96
N LEU A 703 18.82 46.23 -7.43
CA LEU A 703 19.54 45.20 -6.68
C LEU A 703 20.96 45.68 -6.38
N VAL A 704 21.25 45.98 -5.12
CA VAL A 704 22.57 46.43 -4.64
C VAL A 704 23.31 45.25 -4.06
N ILE A 705 24.53 45.00 -4.56
CA ILE A 705 25.40 43.93 -4.06
C ILE A 705 26.73 44.54 -3.65
N LEU A 706 27.00 44.52 -2.34
CA LEU A 706 28.16 45.19 -1.74
C LEU A 706 29.42 44.32 -1.73
N ASN A 707 29.33 43.01 -1.99
CA ASN A 707 30.53 42.18 -2.12
C ASN A 707 31.08 42.27 -3.56
N PRO A 708 32.29 42.83 -3.80
CA PRO A 708 32.87 42.90 -5.15
C PRO A 708 33.21 41.52 -5.74
N ASN A 709 33.40 40.51 -4.89
CA ASN A 709 33.83 39.17 -5.28
C ASN A 709 32.74 38.11 -5.01
N VAL A 710 31.47 38.50 -4.98
CA VAL A 710 30.37 37.55 -4.80
C VAL A 710 30.39 36.47 -5.89
N ASN A 711 30.17 35.23 -5.49
CA ASN A 711 29.94 34.15 -6.43
C ASN A 711 28.47 34.17 -6.87
N LEU A 712 28.26 34.53 -8.14
CA LEU A 712 26.95 34.60 -8.80
C LEU A 712 26.76 33.36 -9.69
N PRO A 713 25.50 32.93 -9.94
CA PRO A 713 25.25 31.83 -10.86
C PRO A 713 25.71 32.18 -12.27
N ASP A 714 25.97 31.18 -13.11
CA ASP A 714 26.36 31.46 -14.50
C ASP A 714 25.25 32.18 -15.27
N ASP A 715 24.01 31.73 -15.10
CA ASP A 715 22.78 32.28 -15.68
C ASP A 715 21.64 32.27 -14.63
N ASN A 716 20.53 32.95 -14.91
CA ASN A 716 19.28 32.92 -14.14
C ASN A 716 19.29 33.54 -12.72
N LEU A 717 20.18 34.48 -12.38
CA LEU A 717 20.04 35.26 -11.12
C LEU A 717 18.67 35.98 -11.04
N ILE A 718 18.28 36.56 -12.18
CA ILE A 718 16.99 37.19 -12.47
C ILE A 718 16.48 36.65 -13.82
N THR A 719 15.18 36.77 -14.09
CA THR A 719 14.55 36.30 -15.34
C THR A 719 14.63 37.28 -16.50
N GLU A 720 14.43 36.79 -17.73
CA GLU A 720 14.15 37.62 -18.91
C GLU A 720 12.89 38.49 -18.76
N ASN A 721 11.95 38.10 -17.86
CA ASN A 721 10.74 38.85 -17.53
C ASN A 721 10.98 40.04 -16.58
N THR A 722 12.23 40.29 -16.16
CA THR A 722 12.63 41.43 -15.32
C THR A 722 13.85 42.17 -15.92
N PRO A 723 13.83 42.56 -17.21
CA PRO A 723 15.02 43.08 -17.90
C PRO A 723 15.37 44.53 -17.51
N TRP A 724 14.50 45.21 -16.74
CA TRP A 724 14.69 46.59 -16.32
C TRP A 724 15.51 46.75 -15.04
N VAL A 725 15.76 45.66 -14.29
CA VAL A 725 16.52 45.68 -13.03
C VAL A 725 17.89 46.31 -13.28
N THR A 726 18.24 47.30 -12.45
CA THR A 726 19.59 47.86 -12.39
C THR A 726 20.37 47.17 -11.28
N LEU A 727 21.50 46.56 -11.65
CA LEU A 727 22.48 46.00 -10.72
C LEU A 727 23.42 47.11 -10.26
N TYR A 728 23.56 47.26 -8.95
CA TYR A 728 24.51 48.18 -8.33
C TYR A 728 25.64 47.39 -7.69
N GLY A 729 26.88 47.70 -8.07
CA GLY A 729 28.07 47.07 -7.52
C GLY A 729 29.33 47.93 -7.73
N TYR A 730 30.45 47.50 -7.19
CA TYR A 730 31.73 48.20 -7.37
C TYR A 730 32.33 48.00 -8.77
N GLU A 731 33.19 48.92 -9.19
CA GLU A 731 33.93 48.80 -10.46
C GLU A 731 34.87 47.60 -10.45
N ASN A 732 34.95 46.89 -11.58
CA ASN A 732 35.70 45.64 -11.77
C ASN A 732 35.23 44.49 -10.86
N SER A 733 34.00 44.55 -10.35
CA SER A 733 33.39 43.47 -9.57
C SER A 733 32.84 42.33 -10.42
N THR A 734 32.64 41.18 -9.78
CA THR A 734 31.85 40.05 -10.30
C THR A 734 30.44 40.47 -10.72
N VAL A 735 29.83 41.43 -10.02
CA VAL A 735 28.50 41.99 -10.32
C VAL A 735 28.52 42.75 -11.65
N GLN A 736 29.54 43.58 -11.89
CA GLN A 736 29.73 44.27 -13.16
C GLN A 736 29.91 43.27 -14.30
N ALA A 737 30.78 42.28 -14.12
CA ALA A 737 31.02 41.25 -15.13
C ALA A 737 29.75 40.44 -15.46
N TYR A 738 28.93 40.11 -14.45
CA TYR A 738 27.65 39.45 -14.64
C TYR A 738 26.67 40.32 -15.43
N ALA A 739 26.55 41.61 -15.08
CA ALA A 739 25.67 42.54 -15.79
C ALA A 739 26.06 42.68 -17.27
N GLU A 740 27.36 42.77 -17.57
CA GLU A 740 27.90 42.83 -18.93
C GLU A 740 27.63 41.54 -19.71
N LYS A 741 27.86 40.37 -19.10
CA LYS A 741 27.59 39.05 -19.72
C LYS A 741 26.13 38.91 -20.14
N HIS A 742 25.20 39.41 -19.32
CA HIS A 742 23.76 39.23 -19.47
C HIS A 742 23.01 40.42 -20.07
N ASN A 743 23.72 41.46 -20.54
CA ASN A 743 23.14 42.70 -21.06
C ASN A 743 22.16 43.39 -20.09
N LEU A 744 22.46 43.36 -18.79
CA LEU A 744 21.67 44.03 -17.75
C LEU A 744 22.18 45.46 -17.51
N LYS A 745 21.32 46.32 -16.97
CA LYS A 745 21.74 47.66 -16.54
C LYS A 745 22.66 47.56 -15.33
N PHE A 746 23.77 48.29 -15.36
CA PHE A 746 24.73 48.36 -14.26
C PHE A 746 24.99 49.83 -13.87
N GLU A 747 24.98 50.10 -12.56
CA GLU A 747 25.38 51.38 -11.99
C GLU A 747 26.52 51.18 -10.96
N SER A 748 27.61 51.91 -11.15
CA SER A 748 28.80 51.85 -10.29
C SER A 748 28.54 52.48 -8.92
N LEU A 749 28.94 51.78 -7.86
CA LEU A 749 29.06 52.32 -6.50
C LEU A 749 30.38 53.07 -6.26
N GLY A 750 31.24 53.16 -7.27
CA GLY A 750 32.61 53.66 -7.20
C GLY A 750 33.66 52.53 -7.27
N PRO A 751 34.94 52.86 -7.05
CA PRO A 751 36.00 51.86 -6.95
C PRO A 751 35.76 50.97 -5.73
N VAL A 752 36.25 49.72 -5.78
CA VAL A 752 36.26 48.82 -4.63
C VAL A 752 36.91 49.52 -3.43
N PRO A 753 36.26 49.58 -2.25
CA PRO A 753 36.84 50.19 -1.07
C PRO A 753 38.14 49.48 -0.70
N GLU A 754 39.19 50.25 -0.36
CA GLU A 754 40.40 49.67 0.23
C GLU A 754 40.06 49.11 1.62
N GLU A 755 40.44 47.84 1.87
CA GLU A 755 40.20 47.12 3.14
C GLU A 755 40.70 47.84 4.40
#